data_AF-A0A2P6FHI2-F1
#
_entry.id   AF-A0A2P6FHI2-F1
#
_cell.length_a   1.000
_cell.length_b   1.000
_cell.length_c   1.000
_cell.angle_alpha   90.00
_cell.angle_beta   90.00
_cell.angle_gamma   90.00
#
_symmetry.space_group_name_H-M   'P 1'
#
loop_
_entity.id
_entity.type
_entity.pdbx_description
1 polymer ?
#
loop_
_entity_poly.entity_id
_entity_poly.type
_entity_poly.pdbx_seq_one_letter_code
_entity_poly.pdbx_strand_id
1 'polypeptide(L)'
;MNLNKKTILKRVGIYPLIFFVLVNLWIIKVFSGKTFAQSILSDRVWLEHKFKLNFDTKTTAKNELNRGTTFPLSDVFLSSKVPHLAEKSSQTKSLALNESTPSLISSTPILNSKKKEEDSIMLSTPFFRKLFPWFSQSDHRSSKKSTKVFLWIPEIEKLLISNADAAKEMYLEIENQLEIEERTQLKIKLLYHLNEWSSAEILAKAFLSERPQSPITPVIFYYLNKALQSQKKELSQNLILKKHTVKNLEPKLLSDFLRMLSDEALMQGDLFTAIRYRLDELKNAGTSLMADTEKLASLLKELKFVEQLNNLSLNFPNLTWLQDRIPPLKIEILVKQKRYHEALKIVNHQLKIARGTNDTVKIELLNKMQSNLTKAINLNPRRIGVILPLSSTNTKVASLAHEALNGLRMALRASEITIKKPLDTWELVIRDSHLNQEKTKSAIRELVEKEGVIAVIGPLARKTSEAAAKEAERLHIPLISLSLTADIPEFGDYVFRNNQSWKKEVQELLDYAVSELQACRFLILYAKTREGRQKMRHFWDAALHKGCKVVATEGFKNDGQKSLVNEFDTFTGKLQRISAKDKGILKELKEKEVPIHNFDAVFVAIGSGGVSNLSLIFPYSAVYKMEKTTFLGDNGWNDAALPYAHGLRGVKKLVFVDTFFPQDNTHAMQQLLRLHERILYRHQNYLGPTPYTAYAYDTLMILMHLLNDEKNQSHWDLRNALVNMDNFSGVTGNLSFDEKGEVQREIKLLTVRRGKIQMFK
;
A
#
# COMPACT_ATOMS: atom_id res chain seq x y z
N MET A 1 -21.52 -64.75 -42.93
CA MET A 1 -22.85 -65.20 -43.37
C MET A 1 -23.39 -64.20 -44.37
N ASN A 2 -23.46 -64.64 -45.63
CA ASN A 2 -24.42 -64.32 -46.69
C ASN A 2 -25.13 -62.96 -46.70
N LEU A 3 -24.87 -62.19 -47.78
CA LEU A 3 -25.79 -61.83 -48.88
C LEU A 3 -26.82 -60.75 -48.48
N ASN A 4 -26.96 -59.64 -49.21
CA ASN A 4 -27.31 -59.70 -50.63
C ASN A 4 -26.82 -58.49 -51.45
N LYS A 5 -26.27 -58.81 -52.62
CA LYS A 5 -25.89 -57.92 -53.72
C LYS A 5 -27.11 -57.68 -54.62
N LYS A 6 -27.27 -56.45 -55.12
CA LYS A 6 -27.61 -56.05 -56.51
C LYS A 6 -28.14 -54.61 -56.43
N THR A 7 -27.35 -53.62 -56.79
CA THR A 7 -27.14 -53.33 -58.21
C THR A 7 -25.78 -52.66 -58.44
N ILE A 8 -24.84 -53.44 -58.96
CA ILE A 8 -23.69 -52.93 -59.70
C ILE A 8 -24.19 -52.80 -61.14
N LEU A 9 -24.40 -51.57 -61.62
CA LEU A 9 -24.10 -51.18 -62.99
C LEU A 9 -24.09 -49.65 -63.06
N LYS A 10 -23.03 -49.07 -63.65
CA LYS A 10 -22.81 -47.66 -63.95
C LYS A 10 -22.24 -46.77 -62.83
N ARG A 11 -21.05 -47.14 -62.34
CA ARG A 11 -19.95 -46.16 -62.32
C ARG A 11 -19.51 -45.96 -63.77
N VAL A 12 -19.68 -44.75 -64.27
CA VAL A 12 -19.07 -44.05 -65.43
C VAL A 12 -20.18 -43.19 -66.02
N GLY A 13 -20.18 -41.89 -65.73
CA GLY A 13 -21.09 -40.95 -66.40
C GLY A 13 -21.37 -39.62 -65.71
N ILE A 14 -21.29 -39.50 -64.38
CA ILE A 14 -21.82 -38.29 -63.69
C ILE A 14 -20.73 -37.42 -63.04
N TYR A 15 -19.56 -37.96 -62.72
CA TYR A 15 -18.43 -37.14 -62.27
C TYR A 15 -17.74 -36.29 -63.36
N PRO A 16 -17.75 -36.63 -64.67
CA PRO A 16 -17.23 -35.71 -65.68
C PRO A 16 -18.16 -34.52 -65.93
N LEU A 17 -19.48 -34.68 -65.80
CA LEU A 17 -20.46 -33.65 -66.20
C LEU A 17 -20.57 -32.50 -65.17
N ILE A 18 -20.53 -32.83 -63.87
CA ILE A 18 -20.55 -31.81 -62.80
C ILE A 18 -19.20 -31.07 -62.72
N PHE A 19 -18.09 -31.77 -63.02
CA PHE A 19 -16.78 -31.14 -63.18
C PHE A 19 -16.73 -30.25 -64.42
N PHE A 20 -17.37 -30.65 -65.54
CA PHE A 20 -17.43 -29.83 -66.76
C PHE A 20 -18.32 -28.58 -66.59
N VAL A 21 -19.42 -28.65 -65.83
CA VAL A 21 -20.28 -27.49 -65.56
C VAL A 21 -19.62 -26.52 -64.57
N LEU A 22 -18.90 -27.02 -63.56
CA LEU A 22 -18.12 -26.18 -62.64
C LEU A 22 -16.88 -25.56 -63.32
N VAL A 23 -16.23 -26.29 -64.25
CA VAL A 23 -15.12 -25.76 -65.06
C VAL A 23 -15.61 -24.75 -66.08
N ASN A 24 -16.81 -24.90 -66.68
CA ASN A 24 -17.37 -23.88 -67.58
C ASN A 24 -17.90 -22.64 -66.84
N LEU A 25 -18.47 -22.78 -65.63
CA LEU A 25 -18.79 -21.63 -64.76
C LEU A 25 -17.53 -20.91 -64.27
N TRP A 26 -16.41 -21.63 -64.09
CA TRP A 26 -15.11 -21.04 -63.80
C TRP A 26 -14.49 -20.37 -65.04
N ILE A 27 -14.62 -20.96 -66.23
CA ILE A 27 -14.17 -20.36 -67.51
C ILE A 27 -14.96 -19.10 -67.85
N ILE A 28 -16.27 -19.03 -67.58
CA ILE A 28 -17.09 -17.82 -67.81
C ILE A 28 -16.76 -16.71 -66.77
N LYS A 29 -16.45 -17.05 -65.51
CA LYS A 29 -15.89 -16.10 -64.52
C LYS A 29 -14.45 -15.66 -64.84
N VAL A 30 -13.68 -16.50 -65.52
CA VAL A 30 -12.29 -16.20 -65.96
C VAL A 30 -12.27 -15.40 -67.26
N PHE A 31 -13.27 -15.54 -68.13
CA PHE A 31 -13.42 -14.70 -69.33
C PHE A 31 -13.93 -13.29 -69.01
N SER A 32 -14.84 -13.12 -68.03
CA SER A 32 -15.17 -11.78 -67.51
C SER A 32 -14.01 -11.16 -66.72
N GLY A 33 -13.17 -12.01 -66.09
CA GLY A 33 -11.93 -11.59 -65.45
C GLY A 33 -10.81 -11.15 -66.42
N LYS A 34 -10.76 -11.69 -67.64
CA LYS A 34 -9.79 -11.28 -68.68
C LYS A 34 -10.19 -9.98 -69.38
N THR A 35 -11.48 -9.75 -69.61
CA THR A 35 -11.99 -8.46 -70.12
C THR A 35 -11.97 -7.36 -69.04
N PHE A 36 -12.20 -7.73 -67.76
CA PHE A 36 -12.00 -6.86 -66.58
C PHE A 36 -10.52 -6.52 -66.36
N ALA A 37 -9.60 -7.47 -66.53
CA ALA A 37 -8.15 -7.21 -66.40
C ALA A 37 -7.56 -6.44 -67.60
N GLN A 38 -8.08 -6.61 -68.83
CA GLN A 38 -7.67 -5.80 -69.98
C GLN A 38 -8.24 -4.37 -69.97
N SER A 39 -9.37 -4.15 -69.29
CA SER A 39 -9.96 -2.81 -69.08
C SER A 39 -9.14 -1.94 -68.11
N ILE A 40 -8.47 -2.56 -67.13
CA ILE A 40 -7.63 -1.88 -66.11
C ILE A 40 -6.26 -1.44 -66.68
N LEU A 41 -5.90 -1.88 -67.90
CA LEU A 41 -4.55 -1.74 -68.46
C LEU A 41 -4.39 -0.66 -69.55
N SER A 42 -5.36 0.26 -69.72
CA SER A 42 -5.19 1.40 -70.66
C SER A 42 -5.22 2.75 -69.93
N ASP A 43 -4.13 3.49 -70.07
CA ASP A 43 -3.76 4.71 -69.33
C ASP A 43 -4.65 5.95 -69.55
N ARG A 44 -5.93 5.82 -69.98
CA ARG A 44 -6.79 7.00 -70.25
C ARG A 44 -8.27 6.91 -69.89
N VAL A 45 -8.78 5.83 -69.29
CA VAL A 45 -10.25 5.66 -69.10
C VAL A 45 -10.66 5.52 -67.62
N TRP A 46 -10.07 6.30 -66.71
CA TRP A 46 -10.45 6.29 -65.30
C TRP A 46 -11.42 7.41 -64.90
N LEU A 47 -12.22 7.95 -65.83
CA LEU A 47 -13.07 9.12 -65.55
C LEU A 47 -14.53 9.07 -66.00
N GLU A 48 -14.97 8.06 -66.75
CA GLU A 48 -16.38 7.96 -67.12
C GLU A 48 -16.87 6.56 -66.80
N HIS A 49 -17.60 6.42 -65.68
CA HIS A 49 -18.92 5.76 -65.67
C HIS A 49 -19.54 5.80 -64.26
N LYS A 50 -20.62 6.57 -64.12
CA LYS A 50 -21.65 6.36 -63.08
C LYS A 50 -22.37 5.05 -63.37
N PHE A 51 -22.52 4.15 -62.39
CA PHE A 51 -23.53 3.09 -62.47
C PHE A 51 -24.38 2.97 -61.21
N LYS A 52 -25.69 3.18 -61.41
CA LYS A 52 -26.79 2.79 -60.53
C LYS A 52 -26.90 1.26 -60.55
N LEU A 53 -26.96 0.64 -59.37
CA LEU A 53 -27.42 -0.74 -59.21
C LEU A 53 -28.90 -0.70 -58.81
N ASN A 54 -29.79 -0.90 -59.79
CA ASN A 54 -31.18 -1.28 -59.54
C ASN A 54 -31.21 -2.80 -59.30
N PHE A 55 -31.67 -3.23 -58.13
CA PHE A 55 -32.20 -4.57 -57.93
C PHE A 55 -33.70 -4.43 -57.69
N ASP A 56 -34.49 -4.67 -58.74
CA ASP A 56 -35.91 -4.96 -58.62
C ASP A 56 -36.11 -6.47 -58.74
N THR A 57 -36.66 -7.08 -57.70
CA THR A 57 -37.52 -8.26 -57.83
C THR A 57 -38.61 -8.22 -56.76
N LYS A 58 -39.85 -7.92 -57.18
CA LYS A 58 -41.10 -8.21 -56.46
C LYS A 58 -41.57 -9.63 -56.77
N THR A 59 -42.01 -10.37 -55.75
CA THR A 59 -43.27 -11.17 -55.62
C THR A 59 -43.14 -12.08 -54.38
N THR A 60 -43.75 -11.78 -53.23
CA THR A 60 -45.14 -11.99 -52.73
C THR A 60 -45.52 -13.43 -52.30
N ALA A 61 -46.08 -13.48 -51.07
CA ALA A 61 -47.08 -14.41 -50.49
C ALA A 61 -46.53 -15.44 -49.48
N LYS A 62 -47.16 -15.76 -48.34
CA LYS A 62 -48.13 -15.11 -47.40
C LYS A 62 -48.35 -16.12 -46.25
N ASN A 63 -48.56 -15.63 -45.03
CA ASN A 63 -49.23 -16.27 -43.86
C ASN A 63 -48.54 -17.51 -43.22
N GLU A 64 -48.58 -17.80 -41.92
CA GLU A 64 -49.56 -17.54 -40.85
C GLU A 64 -48.93 -17.29 -39.46
N LEU A 65 -49.74 -16.64 -38.62
CA LEU A 65 -49.57 -16.37 -37.20
C LEU A 65 -50.26 -17.50 -36.40
N ASN A 66 -49.66 -18.05 -35.33
CA ASN A 66 -50.39 -18.38 -34.09
C ASN A 66 -49.54 -18.78 -32.87
N ARG A 67 -50.19 -18.58 -31.73
CA ARG A 67 -49.77 -18.53 -30.32
C ARG A 67 -49.48 -19.88 -29.64
N GLY A 68 -48.86 -19.79 -28.45
CA GLY A 68 -49.21 -20.62 -27.27
C GLY A 68 -48.10 -21.56 -26.79
N THR A 69 -47.35 -21.24 -25.72
CA THR A 69 -47.62 -21.51 -24.28
C THR A 69 -47.09 -22.85 -23.74
N THR A 70 -46.52 -22.74 -22.52
CA THR A 70 -46.35 -23.72 -21.42
C THR A 70 -45.09 -24.62 -21.29
N PHE A 71 -44.42 -24.41 -20.14
CA PHE A 71 -43.52 -25.25 -19.30
C PHE A 71 -44.19 -26.57 -18.82
N PRO A 72 -43.48 -27.62 -18.31
CA PRO A 72 -42.71 -27.69 -17.02
C PRO A 72 -41.37 -28.51 -17.08
N LEU A 73 -40.36 -28.34 -16.20
CA LEU A 73 -40.12 -28.91 -14.84
C LEU A 73 -40.52 -30.41 -14.72
N SER A 74 -39.83 -31.36 -14.09
CA SER A 74 -38.63 -31.49 -13.23
C SER A 74 -38.38 -33.00 -13.01
N ASP A 75 -37.21 -33.39 -12.44
CA ASP A 75 -36.98 -34.49 -11.46
C ASP A 75 -35.83 -35.47 -11.82
N VAL A 76 -35.04 -36.13 -10.94
CA VAL A 76 -34.53 -35.97 -9.55
C VAL A 76 -33.67 -37.25 -9.30
N PHE A 77 -32.47 -37.11 -8.67
CA PHE A 77 -31.68 -38.13 -7.91
C PHE A 77 -31.10 -39.35 -8.70
N LEU A 78 -29.97 -40.04 -8.38
CA LEU A 78 -29.10 -40.21 -7.21
C LEU A 78 -27.79 -40.89 -7.66
N SER A 79 -26.65 -40.63 -6.98
CA SER A 79 -25.70 -41.64 -6.47
C SER A 79 -24.21 -41.26 -6.53
N SER A 80 -23.66 -41.18 -5.33
CA SER A 80 -22.25 -41.12 -4.90
C SER A 80 -21.35 -42.28 -5.36
N LYS A 81 -20.03 -42.02 -5.51
CA LYS A 81 -18.96 -42.53 -4.61
C LYS A 81 -17.55 -42.10 -5.04
N VAL A 82 -16.74 -41.84 -4.00
CA VAL A 82 -15.31 -41.49 -3.94
C VAL A 82 -14.43 -42.75 -4.11
N PRO A 83 -13.13 -42.64 -4.44
CA PRO A 83 -12.12 -42.84 -3.39
C PRO A 83 -10.89 -41.89 -3.43
N HIS A 84 -10.37 -41.61 -2.22
CA HIS A 84 -9.02 -41.14 -1.86
C HIS A 84 -7.92 -42.18 -2.29
N LEU A 85 -6.59 -41.99 -2.26
CA LEU A 85 -5.64 -41.27 -1.39
C LEU A 85 -4.21 -41.44 -2.00
N ALA A 86 -3.29 -40.48 -1.81
CA ALA A 86 -1.91 -40.71 -1.29
C ALA A 86 -0.95 -39.54 -1.61
N GLU A 87 -0.38 -39.00 -0.54
CA GLU A 87 0.71 -38.01 -0.49
C GLU A 87 2.08 -38.64 -0.77
N LYS A 88 3.05 -37.81 -1.21
CA LYS A 88 4.42 -37.83 -0.65
C LYS A 88 5.18 -36.53 -0.91
N SER A 89 5.97 -36.18 0.11
CA SER A 89 6.75 -34.98 0.36
C SER A 89 8.21 -35.08 -0.12
N SER A 90 8.88 -33.94 -0.32
CA SER A 90 10.30 -33.61 0.03
C SER A 90 10.73 -32.32 -0.70
N GLN A 91 10.94 -31.20 0.01
CA GLN A 91 12.25 -30.67 0.48
C GLN A 91 13.31 -30.46 -0.61
N THR A 92 13.70 -29.20 -0.90
CA THR A 92 14.98 -28.58 -0.47
C THR A 92 15.16 -27.14 -1.02
N LYS A 93 16.07 -26.43 -0.36
CA LYS A 93 16.38 -24.98 -0.33
C LYS A 93 17.61 -24.63 -1.20
N SER A 94 17.75 -23.30 -1.46
CA SER A 94 19.01 -22.52 -1.57
C SER A 94 19.84 -22.65 -2.87
N LEU A 95 20.63 -21.70 -3.37
CA LEU A 95 20.92 -20.27 -3.10
C LEU A 95 21.71 -19.73 -4.34
N ALA A 96 21.59 -18.42 -4.62
CA ALA A 96 22.65 -17.47 -5.02
C ALA A 96 23.44 -17.54 -6.36
N LEU A 97 23.36 -16.41 -7.09
CA LEU A 97 24.44 -15.57 -7.69
C LEU A 97 25.47 -16.21 -8.65
N ASN A 98 25.50 -15.80 -9.92
CA ASN A 98 26.31 -14.67 -10.44
C ASN A 98 26.39 -14.63 -11.97
N GLU A 99 26.72 -13.43 -12.43
CA GLU A 99 26.92 -12.90 -13.79
C GLU A 99 27.80 -13.74 -14.73
N SER A 100 27.46 -13.75 -16.03
CA SER A 100 28.29 -13.25 -17.14
C SER A 100 27.81 -13.80 -18.50
N THR A 101 27.57 -12.90 -19.45
CA THR A 101 27.47 -13.18 -20.89
C THR A 101 28.89 -13.34 -21.46
N PRO A 102 29.11 -14.16 -22.52
CA PRO A 102 28.99 -13.63 -23.88
C PRO A 102 28.54 -14.61 -25.00
N SER A 103 27.72 -14.06 -25.90
CA SER A 103 27.76 -14.17 -27.38
C SER A 103 27.65 -15.50 -28.16
N LEU A 104 26.81 -15.40 -29.21
CA LEU A 104 26.89 -15.98 -30.57
C LEU A 104 26.20 -17.34 -30.89
N ILE A 105 25.08 -17.18 -31.61
CA ILE A 105 24.65 -17.86 -32.85
C ILE A 105 23.90 -19.22 -32.76
N SER A 106 22.61 -19.09 -33.12
CA SER A 106 21.68 -19.95 -33.86
C SER A 106 21.83 -21.49 -33.85
N SER A 107 20.74 -22.16 -33.47
CA SER A 107 19.85 -22.85 -34.43
C SER A 107 18.63 -23.41 -33.70
N THR A 108 17.43 -23.01 -34.11
CA THR A 108 16.17 -23.70 -33.77
C THR A 108 16.05 -25.01 -34.56
N PRO A 109 15.31 -26.00 -34.03
CA PRO A 109 14.07 -26.32 -34.72
C PRO A 109 12.84 -26.58 -33.82
N ILE A 110 11.72 -26.05 -34.31
CA ILE A 110 10.39 -26.67 -34.44
C ILE A 110 9.53 -26.85 -33.19
N LEU A 111 8.58 -25.90 -33.09
CA LEU A 111 7.32 -25.96 -32.36
C LEU A 111 6.28 -26.76 -33.16
N ASN A 112 5.49 -27.58 -32.47
CA ASN A 112 4.25 -28.14 -33.01
C ASN A 112 3.13 -27.82 -32.02
N SER A 113 2.23 -26.89 -32.34
CA SER A 113 0.89 -26.85 -31.75
C SER A 113 -0.10 -26.11 -32.66
N LYS A 114 -1.29 -26.71 -32.72
CA LYS A 114 -2.42 -26.47 -33.61
C LYS A 114 -2.94 -25.03 -33.53
N LYS A 115 -3.16 -24.41 -34.70
CA LYS A 115 -3.98 -23.19 -34.87
C LYS A 115 -5.45 -23.56 -35.13
N LYS A 116 -6.34 -22.80 -34.49
CA LYS A 116 -7.73 -22.59 -34.91
C LYS A 116 -7.72 -21.92 -36.29
N GLU A 117 -8.59 -22.40 -37.17
CA GLU A 117 -8.88 -21.82 -38.47
C GLU A 117 -9.58 -20.46 -38.31
N GLU A 118 -9.02 -19.42 -38.94
CA GLU A 118 -9.67 -18.16 -39.24
C GLU A 118 -9.69 -18.03 -40.77
N ASP A 119 -10.89 -17.97 -41.34
CA ASP A 119 -11.13 -17.72 -42.75
C ASP A 119 -10.64 -16.31 -43.13
N SER A 120 -9.44 -16.25 -43.71
CA SER A 120 -8.96 -15.07 -44.44
C SER A 120 -8.87 -15.42 -45.91
N ILE A 121 -9.62 -14.70 -46.74
CA ILE A 121 -9.47 -14.73 -48.20
C ILE A 121 -8.10 -14.08 -48.50
N MET A 122 -7.05 -14.90 -48.49
CA MET A 122 -5.74 -14.55 -49.02
C MET A 122 -5.84 -14.47 -50.54
N LEU A 123 -6.03 -13.27 -51.07
CA LEU A 123 -5.82 -12.99 -52.49
C LEU A 123 -4.34 -13.29 -52.80
N SER A 124 -4.10 -14.37 -53.55
CA SER A 124 -2.76 -14.86 -53.86
C SER A 124 -1.91 -13.78 -54.55
N THR A 125 -0.65 -13.64 -54.16
CA THR A 125 0.38 -12.76 -54.75
C THR A 125 0.41 -12.71 -56.31
N PRO A 126 0.12 -13.80 -57.05
CA PRO A 126 0.01 -13.78 -58.51
C PRO A 126 -1.13 -12.91 -59.07
N PHE A 127 -2.19 -12.64 -58.29
CA PHE A 127 -3.34 -11.84 -58.71
C PHE A 127 -3.02 -10.34 -58.69
N PHE A 128 -2.37 -9.86 -57.63
CA PHE A 128 -1.98 -8.45 -57.53
C PHE A 128 -0.91 -8.06 -58.56
N ARG A 129 0.04 -8.96 -58.86
CA ARG A 129 1.02 -8.79 -59.94
C ARG A 129 0.37 -8.60 -61.32
N LYS A 130 -0.82 -9.17 -61.55
CA LYS A 130 -1.58 -8.96 -62.80
C LYS A 130 -2.27 -7.59 -62.85
N LEU A 131 -2.72 -7.08 -61.71
CA LEU A 131 -3.43 -5.80 -61.61
C LEU A 131 -2.48 -4.60 -61.72
N PHE A 132 -1.24 -4.73 -61.23
CA PHE A 132 -0.26 -3.64 -61.23
C PHE A 132 1.12 -4.11 -61.75
N PRO A 133 1.29 -4.28 -63.08
CA PRO A 133 2.52 -4.86 -63.64
C PRO A 133 3.81 -4.09 -63.32
N TRP A 134 3.71 -2.76 -63.18
CA TRP A 134 4.84 -1.87 -62.87
C TRP A 134 5.45 -2.09 -61.48
N PHE A 135 4.77 -2.79 -60.56
CA PHE A 135 5.31 -3.13 -59.23
C PHE A 135 6.51 -4.10 -59.27
N SER A 136 6.65 -4.84 -60.37
CA SER A 136 7.62 -5.94 -60.51
C SER A 136 8.95 -5.55 -61.17
N GLN A 137 9.12 -4.28 -61.56
CA GLN A 137 10.39 -3.78 -62.10
C GLN A 137 11.39 -3.59 -60.95
N SER A 138 12.58 -4.20 -61.05
CA SER A 138 13.73 -3.90 -60.19
C SER A 138 14.16 -2.44 -60.39
N ASP A 139 14.60 -1.76 -59.32
CA ASP A 139 14.95 -0.32 -59.25
C ASP A 139 16.13 0.14 -60.15
N HIS A 140 16.37 -0.51 -61.29
CA HIS A 140 17.40 -0.14 -62.26
C HIS A 140 16.87 0.86 -63.30
N ARG A 141 16.58 2.08 -62.87
CA ARG A 141 16.70 3.29 -63.72
C ARG A 141 17.24 4.45 -62.89
N SER A 142 18.57 4.58 -62.84
CA SER A 142 19.21 5.82 -62.41
C SER A 142 19.05 6.90 -63.51
N SER A 143 17.85 7.44 -63.70
CA SER A 143 17.70 8.69 -64.45
C SER A 143 17.74 9.84 -63.45
N LYS A 144 18.65 10.81 -63.64
CA LYS A 144 18.63 12.09 -62.93
C LYS A 144 17.18 12.60 -62.83
N LYS A 145 16.63 12.71 -61.62
CA LYS A 145 15.28 13.28 -61.39
C LYS A 145 15.20 14.61 -62.12
N SER A 146 14.20 14.76 -62.99
CA SER A 146 14.01 16.01 -63.73
C SER A 146 13.68 17.13 -62.73
N THR A 147 14.18 18.35 -62.98
CA THR A 147 13.88 19.53 -62.13
C THR A 147 12.37 19.71 -61.93
N LYS A 148 11.58 19.33 -62.95
CA LYS A 148 10.11 19.33 -62.92
C LYS A 148 9.54 18.41 -61.83
N VAL A 149 10.01 17.16 -61.70
CA VAL A 149 9.54 16.21 -60.67
C VAL A 149 9.84 16.71 -59.26
N PHE A 150 11.02 17.28 -59.04
CA PHE A 150 11.43 17.79 -57.72
C PHE A 150 10.55 18.97 -57.25
N LEU A 151 10.15 19.86 -58.17
CA LEU A 151 9.23 20.96 -57.85
C LEU A 151 7.77 20.50 -57.69
N TRP A 152 7.33 19.51 -58.46
CA TRP A 152 5.91 19.17 -58.55
C TRP A 152 5.40 18.24 -57.45
N ILE A 153 6.25 17.42 -56.82
CA ILE A 153 5.81 16.54 -55.71
C ILE A 153 5.23 17.36 -54.53
N PRO A 154 5.93 18.39 -53.99
CA PRO A 154 5.37 19.23 -52.92
C PRO A 154 4.10 19.97 -53.34
N GLU A 155 4.01 20.36 -54.61
CA GLU A 155 2.86 21.09 -55.16
C GLU A 155 1.63 20.17 -55.31
N ILE A 156 1.82 18.94 -55.77
CA ILE A 156 0.79 17.89 -55.75
C ILE A 156 0.35 17.64 -54.31
N GLU A 157 1.26 17.46 -53.36
CA GLU A 157 0.92 17.22 -51.96
C GLU A 157 0.12 18.37 -51.32
N LYS A 158 0.42 19.61 -51.71
CA LYS A 158 -0.36 20.79 -51.31
C LYS A 158 -1.77 20.78 -51.92
N LEU A 159 -1.88 20.42 -53.21
CA LEU A 159 -3.14 20.39 -53.93
C LEU A 159 -4.05 19.22 -53.55
N LEU A 160 -3.53 18.13 -52.99
CA LEU A 160 -4.32 16.97 -52.56
C LEU A 160 -5.54 17.35 -51.71
N ILE A 161 -5.42 18.37 -50.86
CA ILE A 161 -6.49 18.81 -49.95
C ILE A 161 -7.32 19.93 -50.57
N SER A 162 -6.71 20.86 -51.32
CA SER A 162 -7.40 22.05 -51.83
C SER A 162 -8.07 21.86 -53.20
N ASN A 163 -7.51 21.01 -54.06
CA ASN A 163 -8.02 20.71 -55.41
C ASN A 163 -7.44 19.36 -55.90
N ALA A 164 -8.11 18.27 -55.53
CA ALA A 164 -7.66 16.91 -55.83
C ALA A 164 -7.65 16.61 -57.35
N ASP A 165 -8.53 17.22 -58.13
CA ASP A 165 -8.55 17.08 -59.59
C ASP A 165 -7.33 17.73 -60.24
N ALA A 166 -6.94 18.93 -59.79
CA ALA A 166 -5.69 19.56 -60.26
C ALA A 166 -4.45 18.74 -59.86
N ALA A 167 -4.44 18.18 -58.63
CA ALA A 167 -3.38 17.29 -58.18
C ALA A 167 -3.26 16.03 -59.05
N LYS A 168 -4.40 15.52 -59.53
CA LYS A 168 -4.47 14.36 -60.42
C LYS A 168 -3.84 14.63 -61.78
N GLU A 169 -4.19 15.74 -62.42
CA GLU A 169 -3.61 16.12 -63.72
C GLU A 169 -2.08 16.25 -63.61
N MET A 170 -1.59 16.93 -62.56
CA MET A 170 -0.16 17.06 -62.30
C MET A 170 0.52 15.72 -62.02
N TYR A 171 -0.13 14.82 -61.28
CA TYR A 171 0.38 13.48 -61.00
C TYR A 171 0.51 12.64 -62.27
N LEU A 172 -0.48 12.67 -63.16
CA LEU A 172 -0.45 11.91 -64.42
C LEU A 172 0.70 12.34 -65.34
N GLU A 173 1.07 13.62 -65.34
CA GLU A 173 2.21 14.12 -66.14
C GLU A 173 3.57 13.60 -65.66
N ILE A 174 3.72 13.38 -64.35
CA ILE A 174 5.00 12.95 -63.76
C ILE A 174 5.03 11.47 -63.40
N GLU A 175 3.91 10.75 -63.55
CA GLU A 175 3.72 9.40 -63.01
C GLU A 175 4.83 8.41 -63.40
N ASN A 176 5.22 8.44 -64.69
CA ASN A 176 6.21 7.54 -65.26
C ASN A 176 7.66 7.93 -64.93
N GLN A 177 7.85 9.07 -64.26
CA GLN A 177 9.15 9.58 -63.80
C GLN A 177 9.38 9.34 -62.30
N LEU A 178 8.36 8.90 -61.56
CA LEU A 178 8.43 8.64 -60.13
C LEU A 178 8.97 7.24 -59.83
N GLU A 179 9.73 7.12 -58.74
CA GLU A 179 10.11 5.82 -58.18
C GLU A 179 8.87 5.08 -57.67
N ILE A 180 8.93 3.74 -57.59
CA ILE A 180 7.77 2.89 -57.24
C ILE A 180 7.14 3.32 -55.91
N GLU A 181 7.95 3.65 -54.91
CA GLU A 181 7.46 4.07 -53.59
C GLU A 181 6.79 5.44 -53.63
N GLU A 182 7.44 6.43 -54.24
CA GLU A 182 6.89 7.80 -54.40
C GLU A 182 5.59 7.78 -55.22
N ARG A 183 5.59 7.04 -56.34
CA ARG A 183 4.43 6.82 -57.20
C ARG A 183 3.27 6.23 -56.41
N THR A 184 3.53 5.15 -55.68
CA THR A 184 2.48 4.45 -54.92
C THR A 184 1.93 5.32 -53.80
N GLN A 185 2.80 5.99 -53.04
CA GLN A 185 2.38 6.88 -51.97
C GLN A 185 1.48 7.99 -52.49
N LEU A 186 1.91 8.73 -53.52
CA LEU A 186 1.12 9.82 -54.10
C LEU A 186 -0.20 9.31 -54.67
N LYS A 187 -0.20 8.17 -55.36
CA LYS A 187 -1.41 7.56 -55.92
C LYS A 187 -2.43 7.20 -54.86
N ILE A 188 -2.00 6.57 -53.76
CA ILE A 188 -2.90 6.19 -52.66
C ILE A 188 -3.49 7.44 -51.99
N LYS A 189 -2.66 8.46 -51.74
CA LYS A 189 -3.14 9.75 -51.20
C LYS A 189 -4.18 10.38 -52.13
N LEU A 190 -3.88 10.44 -53.43
CA LEU A 190 -4.75 11.02 -54.44
C LEU A 190 -6.09 10.27 -54.55
N LEU A 191 -6.05 8.93 -54.64
CA LEU A 191 -7.26 8.09 -54.67
C LEU A 191 -8.13 8.33 -53.44
N TYR A 192 -7.52 8.47 -52.25
CA TYR A 192 -8.27 8.79 -51.04
C TYR A 192 -8.98 10.15 -51.14
N HIS A 193 -8.27 11.20 -51.57
CA HIS A 193 -8.82 12.56 -51.68
C HIS A 193 -9.84 12.72 -52.82
N LEU A 194 -9.80 11.86 -53.84
CA LEU A 194 -10.81 11.77 -54.90
C LEU A 194 -12.06 10.95 -54.49
N ASN A 195 -12.16 10.53 -53.23
CA ASN A 195 -13.21 9.65 -52.69
C ASN A 195 -13.26 8.23 -53.30
N GLU A 196 -12.17 7.79 -53.91
CA GLU A 196 -12.03 6.49 -54.55
C GLU A 196 -11.46 5.47 -53.57
N TRP A 197 -12.12 5.36 -52.41
CA TRP A 197 -11.62 4.67 -51.22
C TRP A 197 -11.39 3.17 -51.45
N SER A 198 -12.23 2.51 -52.25
CA SER A 198 -12.08 1.10 -52.60
C SER A 198 -10.77 0.86 -53.38
N SER A 199 -10.47 1.74 -54.34
CA SER A 199 -9.24 1.70 -55.13
C SER A 199 -8.01 1.96 -54.25
N ALA A 200 -8.10 2.95 -53.34
CA ALA A 200 -7.05 3.23 -52.37
C ALA A 200 -6.77 2.04 -51.43
N GLU A 201 -7.82 1.37 -50.95
CA GLU A 201 -7.72 0.18 -50.09
C GLU A 201 -6.99 -0.97 -50.80
N ILE A 202 -7.40 -1.29 -52.03
CA ILE A 202 -6.83 -2.39 -52.82
C ILE A 202 -5.33 -2.13 -53.06
N LEU A 203 -4.98 -0.92 -53.49
CA LEU A 203 -3.60 -0.56 -53.77
C LEU A 203 -2.72 -0.54 -52.51
N ALA A 204 -3.24 -0.03 -51.39
CA ALA A 204 -2.52 -0.02 -50.13
C ALA A 204 -2.28 -1.45 -49.59
N LYS A 205 -3.28 -2.34 -49.65
CA LYS A 205 -3.12 -3.75 -49.27
C LYS A 205 -2.07 -4.46 -50.12
N ALA A 206 -2.06 -4.22 -51.43
CA ALA A 206 -1.05 -4.78 -52.33
C ALA A 206 0.35 -4.34 -51.92
N PHE A 207 0.58 -3.03 -51.77
CA PHE A 207 1.89 -2.49 -51.37
C PHE A 207 2.38 -3.05 -50.04
N LEU A 208 1.52 -3.06 -49.02
CA LEU A 208 1.89 -3.55 -47.68
C LEU A 208 2.22 -5.04 -47.66
N SER A 209 1.65 -5.83 -48.57
CA SER A 209 1.95 -7.26 -48.70
C SER A 209 3.28 -7.55 -49.40
N GLU A 210 3.65 -6.73 -50.39
CA GLU A 210 4.85 -6.94 -51.19
C GLU A 210 6.08 -6.25 -50.60
N ARG A 211 5.90 -5.06 -49.99
CA ARG A 211 6.97 -4.24 -49.43
C ARG A 211 6.71 -3.85 -47.96
N PRO A 212 6.58 -4.82 -47.04
CA PRO A 212 6.27 -4.54 -45.63
C PRO A 212 7.38 -3.80 -44.86
N GLN A 213 8.61 -3.77 -45.38
CA GLN A 213 9.78 -3.12 -44.76
C GLN A 213 10.10 -1.74 -45.36
N SER A 214 9.26 -1.24 -46.26
CA SER A 214 9.49 0.05 -46.91
C SER A 214 9.42 1.20 -45.89
N PRO A 215 10.25 2.27 -46.03
CA PRO A 215 10.17 3.45 -45.18
C PRO A 215 8.79 4.12 -45.21
N ILE A 216 8.05 4.01 -46.32
CA ILE A 216 6.73 4.63 -46.49
C ILE A 216 5.58 3.78 -45.95
N THR A 217 5.85 2.55 -45.49
CA THR A 217 4.86 1.63 -44.91
C THR A 217 3.96 2.28 -43.84
N PRO A 218 4.46 3.11 -42.89
CA PRO A 218 3.61 3.83 -41.93
C PRO A 218 2.53 4.69 -42.59
N VAL A 219 2.92 5.46 -43.61
CA VAL A 219 2.02 6.36 -44.34
C VAL A 219 0.99 5.55 -45.12
N ILE A 220 1.43 4.48 -45.80
CA ILE A 220 0.51 3.60 -46.54
C ILE A 220 -0.49 2.91 -45.61
N PHE A 221 -0.03 2.42 -44.45
CA PHE A 221 -0.91 1.79 -43.47
C PHE A 221 -1.92 2.77 -42.87
N TYR A 222 -1.51 4.02 -42.64
CA TYR A 222 -2.41 5.09 -42.24
C TYR A 222 -3.52 5.32 -43.29
N TYR A 223 -3.15 5.50 -44.57
CA TYR A 223 -4.14 5.74 -45.63
C TYR A 223 -5.03 4.52 -45.93
N LEU A 224 -4.52 3.29 -45.75
CA LEU A 224 -5.36 2.09 -45.76
C LEU A 224 -6.48 2.21 -44.72
N ASN A 225 -6.14 2.56 -43.48
CA ASN A 225 -7.12 2.68 -42.40
C ASN A 225 -8.08 3.85 -42.62
N LYS A 226 -7.61 4.98 -43.17
CA LYS A 226 -8.49 6.07 -43.63
C LYS A 226 -9.51 5.59 -44.66
N ALA A 227 -9.07 4.85 -45.67
CA ALA A 227 -9.94 4.32 -46.72
C ALA A 227 -10.96 3.31 -46.18
N LEU A 228 -10.56 2.46 -45.22
CA LEU A 228 -11.46 1.54 -44.53
C LEU A 228 -12.52 2.29 -43.70
N GLN A 229 -12.08 3.29 -42.92
CA GLN A 229 -12.96 4.13 -42.10
C GLN A 229 -14.01 4.87 -42.96
N SER A 230 -13.59 5.48 -44.07
CA SER A 230 -14.51 6.18 -44.99
C SER A 230 -15.53 5.24 -45.63
N GLN A 231 -15.19 3.95 -45.79
CA GLN A 231 -16.10 2.90 -46.26
C GLN A 231 -16.92 2.25 -45.14
N LYS A 232 -16.81 2.72 -43.88
CA LYS A 232 -17.44 2.12 -42.69
C LYS A 232 -17.07 0.64 -42.50
N LYS A 233 -15.84 0.26 -42.88
CA LYS A 233 -15.26 -1.06 -42.62
C LYS A 233 -14.40 -1.02 -41.37
N GLU A 234 -14.23 -2.16 -40.72
CA GLU A 234 -13.29 -2.30 -39.60
C GLU A 234 -11.86 -1.95 -40.04
N LEU A 235 -11.12 -1.33 -39.12
CA LEU A 235 -9.71 -1.02 -39.32
C LEU A 235 -8.86 -2.29 -39.41
N SER A 236 -7.69 -2.16 -40.02
CA SER A 236 -6.76 -3.28 -40.18
C SER A 236 -6.20 -3.74 -38.82
N GLN A 237 -6.40 -5.02 -38.51
CA GLN A 237 -5.94 -5.65 -37.25
C GLN A 237 -4.46 -6.06 -37.25
N ASN A 238 -3.67 -5.64 -38.25
CA ASN A 238 -2.25 -6.00 -38.33
C ASN A 238 -1.45 -5.27 -37.24
N LEU A 239 -1.21 -5.95 -36.11
CA LEU A 239 -0.52 -5.41 -34.94
C LEU A 239 0.94 -4.98 -35.23
N ILE A 240 1.62 -5.67 -36.14
CA ILE A 240 3.02 -5.36 -36.50
C ILE A 240 3.06 -4.02 -37.24
N LEU A 241 2.22 -3.88 -38.27
CA LEU A 241 2.12 -2.64 -39.05
C LEU A 241 1.61 -1.48 -38.18
N LYS A 242 0.65 -1.74 -37.28
CA LYS A 242 0.15 -0.75 -36.33
C LYS A 242 1.26 -0.23 -35.40
N LYS A 243 2.05 -1.12 -34.79
CA LYS A 243 3.18 -0.75 -33.93
C LYS A 243 4.25 0.01 -34.69
N HIS A 244 4.57 -0.45 -35.91
CA HIS A 244 5.52 0.23 -36.79
C HIS A 244 5.03 1.65 -37.15
N THR A 245 3.74 1.78 -37.45
CA THR A 245 3.12 3.06 -37.81
C THR A 245 3.14 4.05 -36.65
N VAL A 246 2.73 3.62 -35.44
CA VAL A 246 2.74 4.49 -34.24
C VAL A 246 4.15 5.02 -33.92
N LYS A 247 5.21 4.27 -34.26
CA LYS A 247 6.59 4.66 -33.99
C LYS A 247 7.15 5.67 -35.01
N ASN A 248 6.76 5.54 -36.29
CA ASN A 248 7.48 6.15 -37.41
C ASN A 248 6.65 7.17 -38.21
N LEU A 249 5.36 7.35 -37.88
CA LEU A 249 4.48 8.29 -38.58
C LEU A 249 4.72 9.74 -38.11
N GLU A 250 4.63 10.70 -39.03
CA GLU A 250 4.75 12.13 -38.73
C GLU A 250 3.70 12.58 -37.68
N PRO A 251 4.02 13.51 -36.76
CA PRO A 251 3.10 13.91 -35.68
C PRO A 251 1.67 14.23 -36.09
N LYS A 252 1.44 15.00 -37.17
CA LYS A 252 0.08 15.38 -37.60
C LYS A 252 -0.74 14.16 -38.01
N LEU A 253 -0.14 13.25 -38.77
CA LEU A 253 -0.77 12.00 -39.20
C LEU A 253 -0.90 11.01 -38.03
N LEU A 254 0.07 10.96 -37.13
CA LEU A 254 0.06 10.13 -35.93
C LEU A 254 -1.07 10.52 -34.97
N SER A 255 -1.26 11.82 -34.73
CA SER A 255 -2.36 12.33 -33.92
C SER A 255 -3.69 11.81 -34.49
N ASP A 256 -3.98 12.08 -35.76
CA ASP A 256 -5.21 11.63 -36.40
C ASP A 256 -5.35 10.09 -36.44
N PHE A 257 -4.27 9.34 -36.64
CA PHE A 257 -4.28 7.89 -36.58
C PHE A 257 -4.64 7.35 -35.19
N LEU A 258 -4.07 7.91 -34.12
CA LEU A 258 -4.38 7.51 -32.75
C LEU A 258 -5.84 7.82 -32.39
N ARG A 259 -6.41 8.92 -32.91
CA ARG A 259 -7.83 9.24 -32.75
C ARG A 259 -8.71 8.22 -33.45
N MET A 260 -8.38 7.86 -34.69
CA MET A 260 -9.09 6.82 -35.43
C MET A 260 -9.10 5.49 -34.69
N LEU A 261 -7.94 5.07 -34.15
CA LEU A 261 -7.83 3.86 -33.34
C LEU A 261 -8.61 3.95 -32.02
N SER A 262 -8.64 5.13 -31.40
CA SER A 262 -9.45 5.39 -30.21
C SER A 262 -10.93 5.28 -30.52
N ASP A 263 -11.39 5.85 -31.64
CA ASP A 263 -12.81 5.88 -32.00
C ASP A 263 -13.30 4.49 -32.39
N GLU A 264 -12.49 3.70 -33.10
CA GLU A 264 -12.75 2.29 -33.35
C GLU A 264 -12.88 1.49 -32.04
N ALA A 265 -11.97 1.69 -31.10
CA ALA A 265 -12.04 1.02 -29.79
C ALA A 265 -13.33 1.39 -29.02
N LEU A 266 -13.77 2.65 -29.11
CA LEU A 266 -15.06 3.07 -28.54
C LEU A 266 -16.25 2.38 -29.24
N MET A 267 -16.23 2.25 -30.57
CA MET A 267 -17.27 1.54 -31.32
C MET A 267 -17.34 0.06 -30.92
N GLN A 268 -16.19 -0.55 -30.59
CA GLN A 268 -16.10 -1.93 -30.11
C GLN A 268 -16.43 -2.08 -28.61
N GLY A 269 -16.72 -0.99 -27.90
CA GLY A 269 -17.01 -1.00 -26.47
C GLY A 269 -15.78 -1.12 -25.56
N ASP A 270 -14.56 -1.02 -26.10
CA ASP A 270 -13.31 -1.04 -25.35
C ASP A 270 -12.85 0.38 -24.98
N LEU A 271 -13.54 0.94 -23.97
CA LEU A 271 -13.25 2.25 -23.41
C LEU A 271 -11.80 2.36 -22.90
N PHE A 272 -11.25 1.30 -22.31
CA PHE A 272 -9.90 1.33 -21.73
C PHE A 272 -8.83 1.47 -22.82
N THR A 273 -8.96 0.71 -23.91
CA THR A 273 -8.07 0.84 -25.06
C THR A 273 -8.22 2.18 -25.76
N ALA A 274 -9.45 2.71 -25.87
CA ALA A 274 -9.68 4.04 -26.41
C ALA A 274 -8.93 5.13 -25.64
N ILE A 275 -9.07 5.13 -24.31
CA ILE A 275 -8.36 6.05 -23.41
C ILE A 275 -6.85 5.92 -23.59
N ARG A 276 -6.33 4.69 -23.71
CA ARG A 276 -4.90 4.45 -23.92
C ARG A 276 -4.38 5.13 -25.19
N TYR A 277 -5.10 5.05 -26.31
CA TYR A 277 -4.67 5.72 -27.54
C TYR A 277 -4.64 7.24 -27.42
N ARG A 278 -5.62 7.83 -26.72
CA ARG A 278 -5.64 9.28 -26.42
C ARG A 278 -4.52 9.68 -25.47
N LEU A 279 -4.14 8.83 -24.52
CA LEU A 279 -2.99 9.06 -23.64
C LEU A 279 -1.67 8.93 -24.39
N ASP A 280 -1.55 8.00 -25.35
CA ASP A 280 -0.38 7.88 -26.22
C ASP A 280 -0.20 9.15 -27.09
N GLU A 281 -1.30 9.74 -27.56
CA GLU A 281 -1.31 11.03 -28.27
C GLU A 281 -0.82 12.16 -27.37
N LEU A 282 -1.29 12.22 -26.11
CA LEU A 282 -0.88 13.27 -25.16
C LEU A 282 0.56 13.11 -24.68
N LYS A 283 1.04 11.86 -24.53
CA LYS A 283 2.39 11.52 -24.05
C LYS A 283 3.48 11.88 -25.04
N ASN A 284 3.21 11.78 -26.34
CA ASN A 284 4.21 12.02 -27.38
C ASN A 284 4.42 13.53 -27.60
N ALA A 285 5.67 13.99 -27.49
CA ALA A 285 6.04 15.41 -27.58
C ALA A 285 5.62 16.07 -28.91
N GLY A 286 5.56 15.32 -30.01
CA GLY A 286 5.13 15.85 -31.30
C GLY A 286 3.61 16.02 -31.43
N THR A 287 2.82 15.25 -30.68
CA THR A 287 1.35 15.22 -30.80
C THR A 287 0.63 15.82 -29.60
N SER A 288 1.34 16.09 -28.50
CA SER A 288 0.77 16.56 -27.23
C SER A 288 -0.04 17.86 -27.37
N LEU A 289 0.43 18.81 -28.17
CA LEU A 289 -0.25 20.09 -28.42
C LEU A 289 -1.54 19.93 -29.23
N MET A 290 -1.66 18.84 -29.99
CA MET A 290 -2.86 18.54 -30.77
C MET A 290 -3.91 17.80 -29.93
N ALA A 291 -3.49 17.09 -28.88
CA ALA A 291 -4.32 16.17 -28.12
C ALA A 291 -5.58 16.84 -27.53
N ASP A 292 -6.72 16.20 -27.71
CA ASP A 292 -8.00 16.65 -27.15
C ASP A 292 -8.13 16.21 -25.68
N THR A 293 -7.64 17.08 -24.80
CA THR A 293 -7.65 16.82 -23.35
C THR A 293 -9.06 16.86 -22.75
N GLU A 294 -10.01 17.58 -23.36
CA GLU A 294 -11.39 17.62 -22.88
C GLU A 294 -12.10 16.29 -23.14
N LYS A 295 -11.97 15.77 -24.36
CA LYS A 295 -12.49 14.44 -24.70
C LYS A 295 -11.84 13.35 -23.87
N LEU A 296 -10.52 13.41 -23.65
CA LEU A 296 -9.85 12.45 -22.79
C LEU A 296 -10.36 12.52 -21.34
N ALA A 297 -10.56 13.73 -20.80
CA ALA A 297 -11.14 13.90 -19.48
C ALA A 297 -12.57 13.37 -19.38
N SER A 298 -13.38 13.49 -20.44
CA SER A 298 -14.73 12.91 -20.47
C SER A 298 -14.67 11.38 -20.44
N LEU A 299 -13.80 10.76 -21.25
CA LEU A 299 -13.64 9.31 -21.30
C LEU A 299 -13.15 8.75 -19.96
N LEU A 300 -12.21 9.42 -19.29
CA LEU A 300 -11.72 9.01 -17.97
C LEU A 300 -12.84 8.98 -16.91
N LYS A 301 -13.83 9.87 -16.99
CA LYS A 301 -15.00 9.90 -16.08
C LYS A 301 -15.95 8.73 -16.30
N GLU A 302 -15.93 8.11 -17.47
CA GLU A 302 -16.78 6.94 -17.79
C GLU A 302 -16.25 5.64 -17.16
N LEU A 303 -15.00 5.63 -16.67
CA LEU A 303 -14.42 4.48 -15.98
C LEU A 303 -15.14 4.22 -14.64
N LYS A 304 -15.51 2.97 -14.41
CA LYS A 304 -16.27 2.54 -13.21
C LYS A 304 -15.43 1.80 -12.18
N PHE A 305 -14.21 1.39 -12.52
CA PHE A 305 -13.35 0.54 -11.70
C PHE A 305 -12.05 1.24 -11.31
N VAL A 306 -11.69 1.14 -10.04
CA VAL A 306 -10.47 1.76 -9.48
C VAL A 306 -9.22 1.09 -10.05
N GLU A 307 -9.30 -0.20 -10.34
CA GLU A 307 -8.23 -1.02 -10.91
C GLU A 307 -7.81 -0.52 -12.30
N GLN A 308 -8.77 -0.05 -13.10
CA GLN A 308 -8.49 0.56 -14.40
C GLN A 308 -7.68 1.85 -14.23
N LEU A 309 -8.08 2.71 -13.28
CA LEU A 309 -7.33 3.94 -12.98
C LEU A 309 -5.93 3.64 -12.40
N ASN A 310 -5.78 2.58 -11.59
CA ASN A 310 -4.46 2.12 -11.13
C ASN A 310 -3.57 1.71 -12.30
N ASN A 311 -4.09 0.91 -13.23
CA ASN A 311 -3.35 0.46 -14.41
C ASN A 311 -2.93 1.64 -15.30
N LEU A 312 -3.79 2.65 -15.48
CA LEU A 312 -3.43 3.85 -16.23
C LEU A 312 -2.32 4.66 -15.53
N SER A 313 -2.42 4.86 -14.22
CA SER A 313 -1.37 5.55 -13.44
C SER A 313 -0.01 4.85 -13.56
N LEU A 314 0.01 3.51 -13.48
CA LEU A 314 1.23 2.70 -13.59
C LEU A 314 1.85 2.70 -14.99
N ASN A 315 1.03 2.71 -16.04
CA ASN A 315 1.50 2.70 -17.42
C ASN A 315 1.97 4.08 -17.92
N PHE A 316 1.51 5.16 -17.27
CA PHE A 316 1.81 6.56 -17.63
C PHE A 316 2.33 7.36 -16.41
N PRO A 317 3.42 6.93 -15.75
CA PRO A 317 3.87 7.53 -14.49
C PRO A 317 4.34 8.99 -14.66
N ASN A 318 4.95 9.32 -15.80
CA ASN A 318 5.53 10.64 -16.06
C ASN A 318 4.53 11.66 -16.64
N LEU A 319 3.26 11.29 -16.80
CA LEU A 319 2.24 12.15 -17.38
C LEU A 319 1.49 12.90 -16.27
N THR A 320 2.02 14.07 -15.88
CA THR A 320 1.48 14.89 -14.77
C THR A 320 -0.02 15.17 -14.89
N TRP A 321 -0.46 15.55 -16.09
CA TRP A 321 -1.89 15.78 -16.43
C TRP A 321 -2.81 14.62 -16.02
N LEU A 322 -2.33 13.38 -16.13
CA LEU A 322 -3.07 12.18 -15.75
C LEU A 322 -2.97 11.91 -14.25
N GLN A 323 -1.76 12.02 -13.68
CA GLN A 323 -1.53 11.76 -12.25
C GLN A 323 -2.35 12.70 -11.37
N ASP A 324 -2.61 13.93 -11.81
CA ASP A 324 -3.45 14.90 -11.08
C ASP A 324 -4.95 14.57 -11.16
N ARG A 325 -5.42 13.94 -12.24
CA ARG A 325 -6.84 13.63 -12.46
C ARG A 325 -7.28 12.30 -11.87
N ILE A 326 -6.37 11.36 -11.66
CA ILE A 326 -6.70 10.02 -11.17
C ILE A 326 -7.25 10.03 -9.72
N PRO A 327 -6.62 10.70 -8.74
CA PRO A 327 -7.10 10.71 -7.36
C PRO A 327 -8.57 11.13 -7.18
N PRO A 328 -9.07 12.26 -7.74
CA PRO A 328 -10.47 12.64 -7.58
C PRO A 328 -11.43 11.62 -8.20
N LEU A 329 -11.09 11.02 -9.35
CA LEU A 329 -11.91 9.97 -9.97
C LEU A 329 -12.00 8.72 -9.09
N LYS A 330 -10.87 8.30 -8.49
CA LYS A 330 -10.88 7.17 -7.55
C LYS A 330 -11.76 7.44 -6.34
N ILE A 331 -11.67 8.64 -5.75
CA ILE A 331 -12.50 9.04 -4.62
C ILE A 331 -13.98 8.97 -5.01
N GLU A 332 -14.36 9.52 -6.16
CA GLU A 332 -15.74 9.51 -6.64
C GLU A 332 -16.28 8.08 -6.81
N ILE A 333 -15.50 7.19 -7.44
CA ILE A 333 -15.87 5.78 -7.62
C ILE A 333 -16.03 5.08 -6.27
N LEU A 334 -15.08 5.26 -5.35
CA LEU A 334 -15.11 4.63 -4.03
C LEU A 334 -16.30 5.12 -3.19
N VAL A 335 -16.62 6.40 -3.25
CA VAL A 335 -17.81 6.98 -2.59
C VAL A 335 -19.10 6.39 -3.16
N LYS A 336 -19.24 6.29 -4.48
CA LYS A 336 -20.40 5.64 -5.13
C LYS A 336 -20.55 4.17 -4.72
N GLN A 337 -19.44 3.48 -4.50
CA GLN A 337 -19.40 2.10 -4.01
C GLN A 337 -19.54 1.99 -2.47
N LYS A 338 -19.76 3.10 -1.75
CA LYS A 338 -19.80 3.17 -0.28
C LYS A 338 -18.53 2.67 0.42
N ARG A 339 -17.40 2.65 -0.29
CA ARG A 339 -16.07 2.25 0.22
C ARG A 339 -15.37 3.46 0.85
N TYR A 340 -16.00 4.06 1.86
CA TYR A 340 -15.57 5.35 2.42
C TYR A 340 -14.18 5.33 3.05
N HIS A 341 -13.78 4.23 3.69
CA HIS A 341 -12.43 4.07 4.24
C HIS A 341 -11.34 4.15 3.18
N GLU A 342 -11.55 3.54 2.01
CA GLU A 342 -10.57 3.59 0.92
C GLU A 342 -10.53 4.97 0.28
N ALA A 343 -11.69 5.64 0.16
CA ALA A 343 -11.74 7.01 -0.32
C ALA A 343 -10.99 7.95 0.65
N LEU A 344 -11.15 7.74 1.96
CA LEU A 344 -10.49 8.50 3.02
C LEU A 344 -8.96 8.36 2.96
N LYS A 345 -8.45 7.16 2.67
CA LYS A 345 -7.00 6.94 2.45
C LYS A 345 -6.44 7.81 1.33
N ILE A 346 -7.15 7.90 0.21
CA ILE A 346 -6.73 8.72 -0.93
C ILE A 346 -6.77 10.20 -0.56
N VAL A 347 -7.83 10.65 0.14
CA VAL A 347 -7.95 12.04 0.63
C VAL A 347 -6.80 12.41 1.57
N ASN A 348 -6.48 11.55 2.54
CA ASN A 348 -5.39 11.78 3.50
C ASN A 348 -4.03 11.87 2.80
N HIS A 349 -3.77 10.99 1.83
CA HIS A 349 -2.54 11.04 1.03
C HIS A 349 -2.44 12.34 0.22
N GLN A 350 -3.53 12.78 -0.40
CA GLN A 350 -3.58 14.04 -1.15
C GLN A 350 -3.42 15.27 -0.24
N LEU A 351 -3.94 15.23 1.00
CA LEU A 351 -3.72 16.28 2.00
C LEU A 351 -2.24 16.44 2.35
N LYS A 352 -1.53 15.31 2.53
CA LYS A 352 -0.08 15.34 2.80
C LYS A 352 0.69 16.03 1.67
N ILE A 353 0.36 15.72 0.41
CA ILE A 353 0.95 16.38 -0.77
C ILE A 353 0.61 17.87 -0.79
N ALA A 354 -0.67 18.22 -0.63
CA ALA A 354 -1.14 19.60 -0.71
C ALA A 354 -0.55 20.51 0.39
N ARG A 355 -0.33 19.97 1.60
CA ARG A 355 0.39 20.67 2.67
C ARG A 355 1.86 20.90 2.33
N GLY A 356 2.51 19.94 1.68
CA GLY A 356 3.89 20.11 1.20
C GLY A 356 4.03 21.20 0.13
N THR A 357 3.01 21.39 -0.71
CA THR A 357 2.97 22.43 -1.76
C THR A 357 2.31 23.73 -1.33
N ASN A 358 1.82 23.81 -0.09
CA ASN A 358 1.10 24.95 0.48
C ASN A 358 -0.14 25.41 -0.34
N ASP A 359 -0.85 24.47 -0.97
CA ASP A 359 -2.04 24.73 -1.78
C ASP A 359 -3.29 24.85 -0.90
N THR A 360 -3.58 26.08 -0.45
CA THR A 360 -4.64 26.36 0.52
C THR A 360 -6.04 25.96 0.04
N VAL A 361 -6.34 26.16 -1.24
CA VAL A 361 -7.63 25.82 -1.85
C VAL A 361 -7.84 24.30 -1.87
N LYS A 362 -6.80 23.55 -2.28
CA LYS A 362 -6.86 22.09 -2.31
C LYS A 362 -6.95 21.50 -0.91
N ILE A 363 -6.25 22.10 0.07
CA ILE A 363 -6.32 21.70 1.48
C ILE A 363 -7.76 21.85 2.01
N GLU A 364 -8.41 22.99 1.78
CA GLU A 364 -9.78 23.22 2.24
C GLU A 364 -10.78 22.21 1.65
N LEU A 365 -10.71 21.98 0.33
CA LEU A 365 -11.56 21.01 -0.35
C LEU A 365 -11.38 19.59 0.21
N LEU A 366 -10.13 19.16 0.39
CA LEU A 366 -9.82 17.82 0.89
C LEU A 366 -10.21 17.64 2.36
N ASN A 367 -10.06 18.67 3.21
CA ASN A 367 -10.56 18.64 4.59
C ASN A 367 -12.09 18.48 4.63
N LYS A 368 -12.82 19.17 3.75
CA LYS A 368 -14.27 19.02 3.63
C LYS A 368 -14.66 17.59 3.20
N MET A 369 -13.95 17.02 2.22
CA MET A 369 -14.15 15.63 1.80
C MET A 369 -13.88 14.64 2.94
N GLN A 370 -12.78 14.85 3.66
CA GLN A 370 -12.40 14.05 4.82
C GLN A 370 -13.51 14.05 5.88
N SER A 371 -14.02 15.24 6.25
CA SER A 371 -15.13 15.38 7.20
C SER A 371 -16.39 14.62 6.74
N ASN A 372 -16.79 14.78 5.47
CA ASN A 372 -17.98 14.12 4.93
C ASN A 372 -17.83 12.59 4.89
N LEU A 373 -16.67 12.08 4.48
CA LEU A 373 -16.38 10.65 4.47
C LEU A 373 -16.39 10.08 5.89
N THR A 374 -15.85 10.83 6.85
CA THR A 374 -15.84 10.46 8.26
C THR A 374 -17.27 10.37 8.82
N LYS A 375 -18.14 11.35 8.49
CA LYS A 375 -19.57 11.30 8.83
C LYS A 375 -20.27 10.09 8.19
N ALA A 376 -19.94 9.78 6.94
CA ALA A 376 -20.52 8.66 6.20
C ALA A 376 -20.12 7.28 6.77
N ILE A 377 -19.03 7.20 7.53
CA ILE A 377 -18.58 5.99 8.24
C ILE A 377 -19.42 5.72 9.52
N ASN A 378 -20.39 6.60 9.85
CA ASN A 378 -21.18 6.52 11.08
C ASN A 378 -20.29 6.51 12.35
N LEU A 379 -19.26 7.36 12.31
CA LEU A 379 -18.35 7.57 13.42
C LEU A 379 -19.13 8.12 14.62
N ASN A 380 -18.99 7.50 15.79
CA ASN A 380 -19.51 8.02 17.03
C ASN A 380 -18.34 8.65 17.83
N PRO A 381 -18.27 9.99 17.95
CA PRO A 381 -17.20 10.68 18.66
C PRO A 381 -17.11 10.37 20.15
N ARG A 382 -18.19 9.80 20.73
CA ARG A 382 -18.26 9.41 22.14
C ARG A 382 -17.99 7.92 22.35
N ARG A 383 -17.67 7.17 21.30
CA ARG A 383 -17.43 5.72 21.37
C ARG A 383 -15.96 5.37 21.18
N ILE A 384 -15.35 4.78 22.19
CA ILE A 384 -13.93 4.44 22.22
C ILE A 384 -13.77 2.92 22.30
N GLY A 385 -12.93 2.36 21.43
CA GLY A 385 -12.58 0.95 21.45
C GLY A 385 -11.56 0.65 22.55
N VAL A 386 -11.64 -0.52 23.18
CA VAL A 386 -10.68 -0.96 24.19
C VAL A 386 -10.28 -2.39 23.87
N ILE A 387 -8.97 -2.64 23.72
CA ILE A 387 -8.45 -4.00 23.49
C ILE A 387 -7.52 -4.37 24.64
N LEU A 388 -7.92 -5.38 25.43
CA LEU A 388 -7.14 -5.89 26.58
C LEU A 388 -7.08 -7.43 26.55
N PRO A 389 -6.08 -8.08 27.17
CA PRO A 389 -5.98 -9.54 27.25
C PRO A 389 -6.84 -10.11 28.39
N LEU A 390 -8.17 -10.06 28.22
CA LEU A 390 -9.15 -10.34 29.27
C LEU A 390 -9.28 -11.83 29.59
N SER A 391 -9.07 -12.73 28.61
CA SER A 391 -9.10 -14.18 28.83
C SER A 391 -7.72 -14.77 29.19
N SER A 392 -6.75 -13.97 29.63
CA SER A 392 -5.41 -14.49 29.94
C SER A 392 -5.43 -15.37 31.19
N THR A 393 -4.83 -16.56 31.11
CA THR A 393 -4.59 -17.42 32.27
C THR A 393 -3.31 -17.04 33.04
N ASN A 394 -2.49 -16.15 32.48
CA ASN A 394 -1.31 -15.64 33.17
C ASN A 394 -1.74 -14.59 34.20
N THR A 395 -1.55 -14.90 35.48
CA THR A 395 -2.00 -14.06 36.61
C THR A 395 -1.48 -12.63 36.54
N LYS A 396 -0.22 -12.42 36.14
CA LYS A 396 0.36 -11.08 35.98
C LYS A 396 -0.35 -10.31 34.87
N VAL A 397 -0.55 -10.94 33.71
CA VAL A 397 -1.21 -10.29 32.56
C VAL A 397 -2.68 -10.00 32.86
N ALA A 398 -3.38 -10.92 33.52
CA ALA A 398 -4.76 -10.75 33.94
C ALA A 398 -4.90 -9.59 34.93
N SER A 399 -3.99 -9.48 35.92
CA SER A 399 -3.96 -8.36 36.87
C SER A 399 -3.84 -7.02 36.16
N LEU A 400 -2.85 -6.89 35.26
CA LEU A 400 -2.64 -5.66 34.50
C LEU A 400 -3.86 -5.28 33.63
N ALA A 401 -4.52 -6.27 33.02
CA ALA A 401 -5.75 -6.04 32.26
C ALA A 401 -6.89 -5.55 33.15
N HIS A 402 -7.03 -6.12 34.35
CA HIS A 402 -8.06 -5.72 35.30
C HIS A 402 -7.81 -4.33 35.90
N GLU A 403 -6.56 -4.01 36.22
CA GLU A 403 -6.12 -2.69 36.67
C GLU A 403 -6.40 -1.62 35.62
N ALA A 404 -6.02 -1.87 34.36
CA ALA A 404 -6.34 -0.97 33.26
C ALA A 404 -7.85 -0.77 33.10
N LEU A 405 -8.64 -1.85 33.15
CA LEU A 405 -10.10 -1.78 33.07
C LEU A 405 -10.71 -0.96 34.23
N ASN A 406 -10.17 -1.11 35.44
CA ASN A 406 -10.57 -0.31 36.59
C ASN A 406 -10.27 1.17 36.35
N GLY A 407 -9.09 1.52 35.82
CA GLY A 407 -8.73 2.88 35.44
C GLY A 407 -9.72 3.51 34.45
N LEU A 408 -10.07 2.78 33.38
CA LEU A 408 -11.07 3.22 32.40
C LEU A 408 -12.44 3.44 33.05
N ARG A 409 -12.86 2.52 33.92
CA ARG A 409 -14.11 2.64 34.66
C ARG A 409 -14.11 3.86 35.58
N MET A 410 -13.01 4.15 36.27
CA MET A 410 -12.89 5.35 37.10
C MET A 410 -13.01 6.62 36.25
N ALA A 411 -12.38 6.67 35.08
CA ALA A 411 -12.43 7.83 34.19
C ALA A 411 -13.84 8.08 33.64
N LEU A 412 -14.55 7.02 33.23
CA LEU A 412 -15.97 7.13 32.85
C LEU A 412 -16.81 7.74 33.99
N ARG A 413 -16.68 7.23 35.21
CA ARG A 413 -17.42 7.73 36.38
C ARG A 413 -17.03 9.15 36.76
N ALA A 414 -15.77 9.52 36.60
CA ALA A 414 -15.30 10.89 36.81
C ALA A 414 -16.03 11.86 35.87
N SER A 415 -16.24 11.47 34.61
CA SER A 415 -16.94 12.31 33.62
C SER A 415 -18.45 12.45 33.87
N GLU A 416 -19.10 11.38 34.34
CA GLU A 416 -20.55 11.38 34.65
C GLU A 416 -20.88 12.40 35.75
N ILE A 417 -19.95 12.65 36.68
CA ILE A 417 -20.10 13.66 37.74
C ILE A 417 -20.09 15.09 37.15
N THR A 418 -19.46 15.29 36.00
CA THR A 418 -19.26 16.59 35.37
C THR A 418 -20.34 16.93 34.32
N ILE A 419 -20.99 15.92 33.72
CA ILE A 419 -21.93 16.10 32.60
C ILE A 419 -23.39 16.14 33.08
N LYS A 420 -24.11 17.23 32.78
CA LYS A 420 -25.52 17.46 33.20
C LYS A 420 -26.61 16.93 32.24
N LYS A 421 -26.26 16.35 31.08
CA LYS A 421 -27.24 15.90 30.06
C LYS A 421 -27.11 14.40 29.70
N PRO A 422 -28.23 13.67 29.56
CA PRO A 422 -28.23 12.22 29.29
C PRO A 422 -27.92 11.80 27.83
N LEU A 423 -27.86 12.72 26.87
CA LEU A 423 -27.49 12.43 25.46
C LEU A 423 -25.95 12.51 25.19
N ASP A 424 -25.15 12.80 26.22
CA ASP A 424 -23.69 13.00 26.16
C ASP A 424 -22.87 11.84 26.75
N THR A 425 -23.44 10.63 26.82
CA THR A 425 -22.80 9.50 27.50
C THR A 425 -21.69 8.87 26.66
N TRP A 426 -20.54 8.67 27.29
CA TRP A 426 -19.39 7.97 26.71
C TRP A 426 -19.60 6.45 26.68
N GLU A 427 -19.24 5.83 25.56
CA GLU A 427 -19.35 4.38 25.37
C GLU A 427 -17.97 3.76 25.19
N LEU A 428 -17.67 2.70 25.94
CA LEU A 428 -16.48 1.87 25.73
C LEU A 428 -16.87 0.54 25.10
N VAL A 429 -16.31 0.26 23.93
CA VAL A 429 -16.50 -1.02 23.23
C VAL A 429 -15.29 -1.90 23.46
N ILE A 430 -15.44 -2.86 24.36
CA ILE A 430 -14.34 -3.70 24.84
C ILE A 430 -14.23 -4.96 23.97
N ARG A 431 -13.00 -5.33 23.61
CA ARG A 431 -12.65 -6.57 22.92
C ARG A 431 -11.47 -7.25 23.61
N ASP A 432 -11.50 -8.57 23.59
CA ASP A 432 -10.40 -9.39 24.11
C ASP A 432 -9.35 -9.64 23.01
N SER A 433 -8.11 -9.27 23.29
CA SER A 433 -6.98 -9.58 22.40
C SER A 433 -6.65 -11.08 22.33
N HIS A 434 -7.05 -11.85 23.35
CA HIS A 434 -6.66 -13.25 23.57
C HIS A 434 -5.15 -13.50 23.49
N LEU A 435 -4.32 -12.45 23.69
CA LEU A 435 -2.88 -12.48 23.42
C LEU A 435 -2.52 -12.98 22.00
N ASN A 436 -3.42 -12.78 21.03
CA ASN A 436 -3.29 -13.28 19.66
C ASN A 436 -3.27 -12.11 18.66
N GLN A 437 -2.27 -12.10 17.78
CA GLN A 437 -2.04 -11.02 16.82
C GLN A 437 -3.17 -10.87 15.79
N GLU A 438 -3.61 -11.98 15.20
CA GLU A 438 -4.63 -11.95 14.14
C GLU A 438 -6.02 -11.63 14.71
N LYS A 439 -6.36 -12.17 15.89
CA LYS A 439 -7.58 -11.76 16.61
C LYS A 439 -7.54 -10.28 16.96
N THR A 440 -6.38 -9.76 17.38
CA THR A 440 -6.22 -8.33 17.68
C THR A 440 -6.45 -7.46 16.44
N LYS A 441 -5.88 -7.81 15.27
CA LYS A 441 -6.14 -7.08 14.01
C LYS A 441 -7.61 -7.14 13.62
N SER A 442 -8.25 -8.30 13.75
CA SER A 442 -9.68 -8.45 13.48
C SER A 442 -10.54 -7.62 14.44
N ALA A 443 -10.18 -7.54 15.72
CA ALA A 443 -10.86 -6.69 16.69
C ALA A 443 -10.72 -5.20 16.35
N ILE A 444 -9.54 -4.75 15.91
CA ILE A 444 -9.35 -3.38 15.40
C ILE A 444 -10.27 -3.10 14.20
N ARG A 445 -10.31 -3.99 13.21
CA ARG A 445 -11.23 -3.85 12.06
C ARG A 445 -12.68 -3.77 12.49
N GLU A 446 -13.11 -4.64 13.38
CA GLU A 446 -14.48 -4.65 13.89
C GLU A 446 -14.85 -3.35 14.61
N LEU A 447 -13.96 -2.86 15.47
CA LEU A 447 -14.15 -1.60 16.20
C LEU A 447 -14.25 -0.40 15.24
N VAL A 448 -13.46 -0.40 14.17
CA VAL A 448 -13.48 0.70 13.17
C VAL A 448 -14.69 0.59 12.25
N GLU A 449 -14.86 -0.56 11.61
CA GLU A 449 -15.78 -0.74 10.46
C GLU A 449 -17.22 -1.00 10.90
N LYS A 450 -17.43 -1.63 12.06
CA LYS A 450 -18.79 -1.96 12.56
C LYS A 450 -19.23 -1.06 13.70
N GLU A 451 -18.33 -0.84 14.65
CA GLU A 451 -18.66 -0.09 15.85
C GLU A 451 -18.47 1.42 15.68
N GLY A 452 -17.72 1.86 14.66
CA GLY A 452 -17.52 3.29 14.37
C GLY A 452 -16.83 4.03 15.52
N VAL A 453 -15.82 3.42 16.14
CA VAL A 453 -15.11 4.04 17.27
C VAL A 453 -14.15 5.15 16.82
N ILE A 454 -13.97 6.17 17.66
CA ILE A 454 -13.11 7.34 17.39
C ILE A 454 -11.62 7.09 17.67
N ALA A 455 -11.33 6.19 18.61
CA ALA A 455 -9.98 5.84 19.03
C ALA A 455 -9.98 4.46 19.66
N VAL A 456 -8.79 3.87 19.83
CA VAL A 456 -8.62 2.60 20.53
C VAL A 456 -7.60 2.75 21.66
N ILE A 457 -7.94 2.23 22.85
CA ILE A 457 -7.03 2.15 24.01
C ILE A 457 -6.52 0.71 24.18
N GLY A 458 -5.24 0.58 24.51
CA GLY A 458 -4.53 -0.70 24.59
C GLY A 458 -3.92 -1.09 23.24
N PRO A 459 -3.43 -2.32 23.05
CA PRO A 459 -3.24 -3.40 24.03
C PRO A 459 -2.08 -3.18 25.02
N LEU A 460 -1.86 -4.16 25.90
CA LEU A 460 -0.80 -4.19 26.92
C LEU A 460 0.44 -4.98 26.46
N ALA A 461 0.25 -6.14 25.82
CA ALA A 461 1.33 -7.07 25.51
C ALA A 461 2.03 -6.72 24.19
N ARG A 462 3.36 -6.83 24.15
CA ARG A 462 4.20 -6.47 22.98
C ARG A 462 3.62 -6.92 21.65
N LYS A 463 3.41 -8.23 21.47
CA LYS A 463 2.97 -8.81 20.19
C LYS A 463 1.59 -8.29 19.75
N THR A 464 0.65 -8.15 20.68
CA THR A 464 -0.69 -7.64 20.33
C THR A 464 -0.67 -6.14 20.10
N SER A 465 0.15 -5.38 20.83
CA SER A 465 0.35 -3.95 20.59
C SER A 465 0.99 -3.67 19.22
N GLU A 466 2.02 -4.42 18.82
CA GLU A 466 2.61 -4.31 17.48
C GLU A 466 1.59 -4.64 16.38
N ALA A 467 0.77 -5.68 16.58
CA ALA A 467 -0.26 -6.07 15.63
C ALA A 467 -1.39 -5.03 15.53
N ALA A 468 -1.82 -4.47 16.67
CA ALA A 468 -2.81 -3.40 16.74
C ALA A 468 -2.29 -2.13 16.07
N ALA A 469 -1.05 -1.74 16.34
CA ALA A 469 -0.42 -0.55 15.78
C ALA A 469 -0.39 -0.58 14.25
N LYS A 470 0.07 -1.70 13.66
CA LYS A 470 0.08 -1.88 12.20
C LYS A 470 -1.31 -1.76 11.58
N GLU A 471 -2.33 -2.31 12.24
CA GLU A 471 -3.70 -2.29 11.71
C GLU A 471 -4.39 -0.94 11.93
N ALA A 472 -4.14 -0.29 13.07
CA ALA A 472 -4.64 1.04 13.38
C ALA A 472 -4.07 2.07 12.39
N GLU A 473 -2.77 2.01 12.10
CA GLU A 473 -2.13 2.84 11.07
C GLU A 473 -2.74 2.58 9.69
N ARG A 474 -2.91 1.31 9.31
CA ARG A 474 -3.55 0.93 8.04
C ARG A 474 -4.96 1.51 7.90
N LEU A 475 -5.71 1.60 9.01
CA LEU A 475 -7.08 2.12 9.07
C LEU A 475 -7.16 3.60 9.41
N HIS A 476 -6.03 4.26 9.69
CA HIS A 476 -5.94 5.66 10.08
C HIS A 476 -6.79 5.98 11.32
N ILE A 477 -6.75 5.12 12.35
CA ILE A 477 -7.44 5.34 13.62
C ILE A 477 -6.43 5.58 14.75
N PRO A 478 -6.60 6.62 15.59
CA PRO A 478 -5.76 6.82 16.76
C PRO A 478 -5.75 5.62 17.70
N LEU A 479 -4.58 5.09 17.98
CA LEU A 479 -4.35 4.00 18.94
C LEU A 479 -3.47 4.50 20.07
N ILE A 480 -3.92 4.44 21.32
CA ILE A 480 -3.08 4.73 22.49
C ILE A 480 -2.77 3.42 23.20
N SER A 481 -1.59 2.85 22.91
CA SER A 481 -1.14 1.61 23.51
C SER A 481 -0.73 1.79 24.96
N LEU A 482 -1.06 0.81 25.80
CA LEU A 482 -0.65 0.74 27.20
C LEU A 482 0.53 -0.21 27.40
N SER A 483 1.30 -0.52 26.34
CA SER A 483 2.44 -1.45 26.43
C SER A 483 3.67 -0.82 27.08
N LEU A 484 4.46 -1.64 27.76
CA LEU A 484 5.83 -1.29 28.21
C LEU A 484 6.86 -1.30 27.08
N THR A 485 6.45 -1.68 25.88
CA THR A 485 7.32 -1.77 24.69
C THR A 485 7.51 -0.38 24.11
N ALA A 486 8.74 0.16 24.12
CA ALA A 486 9.00 1.56 23.78
C ALA A 486 8.89 1.88 22.28
N ASP A 487 9.09 0.90 21.40
CA ASP A 487 9.08 1.02 19.93
C ASP A 487 7.67 0.97 19.32
N ILE A 488 6.60 0.90 20.12
CA ILE A 488 5.22 0.86 19.61
C ILE A 488 4.83 2.10 18.79
N PRO A 489 5.18 3.34 19.18
CA PRO A 489 4.83 4.50 18.39
C PRO A 489 5.54 4.57 17.02
N GLU A 490 6.65 3.83 16.84
CA GLU A 490 7.40 3.79 15.57
C GLU A 490 6.64 3.11 14.42
N PHE A 491 5.49 2.49 14.70
CA PHE A 491 4.67 1.81 13.69
C PHE A 491 3.80 2.75 12.84
N GLY A 492 3.64 4.03 13.21
CA GLY A 492 2.92 4.99 12.37
C GLY A 492 2.41 6.24 13.07
N ASP A 493 1.93 7.20 12.28
CA ASP A 493 1.52 8.53 12.72
C ASP A 493 0.26 8.53 13.59
N TYR A 494 -0.53 7.44 13.56
CA TYR A 494 -1.73 7.25 14.38
C TYR A 494 -1.48 6.46 15.66
N VAL A 495 -0.22 6.09 15.93
CA VAL A 495 0.12 5.20 17.04
C VAL A 495 0.79 5.98 18.16
N PHE A 496 0.17 5.93 19.32
CA PHE A 496 0.62 6.57 20.55
C PHE A 496 0.87 5.52 21.63
N ARG A 497 1.65 5.87 22.64
CA ARG A 497 1.90 5.01 23.80
C ARG A 497 1.82 5.81 25.09
N ASN A 498 0.94 5.38 26.00
CA ASN A 498 0.83 5.92 27.34
C ASN A 498 1.25 4.87 28.38
N ASN A 499 2.56 4.79 28.63
CA ASN A 499 3.13 3.99 29.73
C ASN A 499 4.50 4.59 30.10
N GLN A 500 5.14 4.08 31.15
CA GLN A 500 6.47 4.51 31.58
C GLN A 500 7.56 4.20 30.55
N SER A 501 8.66 4.96 30.65
CA SER A 501 9.87 4.78 29.85
C SER A 501 11.05 4.54 30.77
N TRP A 502 11.54 3.30 30.79
CA TRP A 502 12.71 2.91 31.59
C TRP A 502 13.96 3.73 31.27
N LYS A 503 14.11 4.16 30.01
CA LYS A 503 15.21 5.02 29.61
C LYS A 503 15.12 6.39 30.28
N LYS A 504 13.94 7.02 30.25
CA LYS A 504 13.73 8.32 30.89
C LYS A 504 13.86 8.22 32.41
N GLU A 505 13.29 7.19 33.05
CA GLU A 505 13.44 6.93 34.50
C GLU A 505 14.91 6.92 34.92
N VAL A 506 15.73 6.14 34.20
CA VAL A 506 17.15 5.99 34.48
C VAL A 506 17.92 7.29 34.20
N GLN A 507 17.56 8.01 33.13
CA GLN A 507 18.17 9.29 32.80
C GLN A 507 17.92 10.33 33.90
N GLU A 508 16.67 10.49 34.36
CA GLU A 508 16.32 11.42 35.43
C GLU A 508 17.10 11.13 36.72
N LEU A 509 17.14 9.85 37.12
CA LEU A 509 17.84 9.43 38.33
C LEU A 509 19.36 9.68 38.24
N LEU A 510 19.95 9.46 37.06
CA LEU A 510 21.37 9.73 36.82
C LEU A 510 21.66 11.23 36.73
N ASP A 511 20.78 12.00 36.10
CA ASP A 511 20.88 13.46 36.01
C ASP A 511 20.92 14.09 37.40
N TYR A 512 20.04 13.64 38.29
CA TYR A 512 20.08 13.98 39.71
C TYR A 512 21.42 13.57 40.35
N ALA A 513 21.86 12.32 40.17
CA ALA A 513 23.07 11.83 40.82
C ALA A 513 24.33 12.60 40.40
N VAL A 514 24.48 12.91 39.10
CA VAL A 514 25.64 13.63 38.58
C VAL A 514 25.58 15.10 38.93
N SER A 515 24.43 15.75 38.70
CA SER A 515 24.32 17.21 38.81
C SER A 515 24.22 17.69 40.25
N GLU A 516 23.49 16.97 41.11
CA GLU A 516 23.18 17.41 42.47
C GLU A 516 24.09 16.76 43.51
N LEU A 517 24.42 15.47 43.33
CA LEU A 517 25.31 14.75 44.25
C LEU A 517 26.78 14.80 43.84
N GLN A 518 27.08 15.32 42.64
CA GLN A 518 28.42 15.29 42.06
C GLN A 518 29.01 13.86 42.01
N ALA A 519 28.12 12.85 41.93
CA ALA A 519 28.50 11.44 41.88
C ALA A 519 28.88 11.09 40.44
N CYS A 520 30.05 10.47 40.25
CA CYS A 520 30.51 10.10 38.91
C CYS A 520 31.26 8.75 38.88
N ARG A 521 31.22 8.01 39.99
CA ARG A 521 31.69 6.63 40.11
C ARG A 521 30.56 5.77 40.66
N PHE A 522 30.03 4.86 39.85
CA PHE A 522 28.83 4.10 40.19
C PHE A 522 29.10 2.61 40.33
N LEU A 523 28.45 1.98 41.30
CA LEU A 523 28.23 0.53 41.30
C LEU A 523 26.83 0.25 40.78
N ILE A 524 26.65 -0.83 40.02
CA ILE A 524 25.32 -1.24 39.55
C ILE A 524 25.00 -2.64 40.06
N LEU A 525 23.93 -2.76 40.83
CA LEU A 525 23.34 -4.03 41.23
C LEU A 525 22.00 -4.20 40.50
N TYR A 526 21.78 -5.35 39.85
CA TYR A 526 20.52 -5.54 39.10
C TYR A 526 19.94 -6.94 39.24
N ALA A 527 18.61 -7.03 39.27
CA ALA A 527 17.93 -8.30 39.19
C ALA A 527 18.11 -8.90 37.78
N LYS A 528 18.43 -10.19 37.69
CA LYS A 528 18.60 -10.93 36.41
C LYS A 528 17.27 -11.19 35.67
N THR A 529 16.38 -10.20 35.65
CA THR A 529 15.14 -10.15 34.85
C THR A 529 15.39 -9.38 33.53
N ARG A 530 14.40 -9.37 32.63
CA ARG A 530 14.45 -8.54 31.40
C ARG A 530 14.56 -7.06 31.75
N GLU A 531 13.72 -6.61 32.68
CA GLU A 531 13.66 -5.22 33.13
C GLU A 531 14.96 -4.79 33.80
N GLY A 532 15.44 -5.53 34.80
CA GLY A 532 16.68 -5.19 35.52
C GLY A 532 17.89 -5.12 34.59
N ARG A 533 18.02 -6.06 33.64
CA ARG A 533 19.09 -6.01 32.62
C ARG A 533 18.99 -4.78 31.71
N GLN A 534 17.79 -4.38 31.30
CA GLN A 534 17.61 -3.23 30.41
C GLN A 534 17.89 -1.92 31.14
N LYS A 535 17.38 -1.75 32.37
CA LYS A 535 17.68 -0.57 33.19
C LYS A 535 19.16 -0.46 33.53
N MET A 536 19.83 -1.57 33.86
CA MET A 536 21.29 -1.59 34.04
C MET A 536 22.01 -1.07 32.79
N ARG A 537 21.65 -1.56 31.60
CA ARG A 537 22.27 -1.10 30.34
C ARG A 537 22.02 0.38 30.10
N HIS A 538 20.78 0.84 30.26
CA HIS A 538 20.46 2.26 30.13
C HIS A 538 21.27 3.11 31.10
N PHE A 539 21.48 2.65 32.34
CA PHE A 539 22.23 3.41 33.34
C PHE A 539 23.71 3.42 33.00
N TRP A 540 24.27 2.26 32.64
CA TRP A 540 25.66 2.13 32.21
C TRP A 540 25.96 3.03 31.01
N ASP A 541 25.13 2.94 29.96
CA ASP A 541 25.29 3.74 28.75
C ASP A 541 25.18 5.24 29.08
N ALA A 542 24.15 5.65 29.82
CA ALA A 542 23.95 7.05 30.18
C ALA A 542 25.09 7.60 31.06
N ALA A 543 25.64 6.80 31.98
CA ALA A 543 26.77 7.18 32.82
C ALA A 543 28.04 7.40 31.98
N LEU A 544 28.33 6.50 31.03
CA LEU A 544 29.46 6.66 30.12
C LEU A 544 29.33 7.90 29.24
N HIS A 545 28.14 8.18 28.71
CA HIS A 545 27.90 9.38 27.89
C HIS A 545 28.12 10.69 28.68
N LYS A 546 27.95 10.66 30.01
CA LYS A 546 28.25 11.80 30.91
C LYS A 546 29.71 11.86 31.37
N GLY A 547 30.58 10.98 30.85
CA GLY A 547 31.98 10.91 31.27
C GLY A 547 32.19 10.27 32.65
N CYS A 548 31.16 9.61 33.20
CA CYS A 548 31.24 8.94 34.49
C CYS A 548 31.67 7.47 34.36
N LYS A 549 32.23 6.94 35.45
CA LYS A 549 32.78 5.59 35.52
C LYS A 549 31.81 4.64 36.22
N VAL A 550 31.47 3.52 35.58
CA VAL A 550 30.90 2.38 36.29
C VAL A 550 32.03 1.52 36.81
N VAL A 551 32.16 1.45 38.14
CA VAL A 551 33.26 0.76 38.84
C VAL A 551 33.10 -0.76 38.77
N ALA A 552 31.87 -1.24 38.98
CA ALA A 552 31.53 -2.65 38.88
C ALA A 552 30.02 -2.80 38.62
N THR A 553 29.63 -3.98 38.10
CA THR A 553 28.22 -4.31 37.83
C THR A 553 27.98 -5.77 38.14
N GLU A 554 27.03 -6.03 39.04
CA GLU A 554 26.70 -7.38 39.48
C GLU A 554 25.20 -7.66 39.36
N GLY A 555 24.90 -8.89 38.95
CA GLY A 555 23.54 -9.35 38.75
C GLY A 555 23.14 -10.45 39.73
N PHE A 556 21.99 -10.31 40.40
CA PHE A 556 21.49 -11.28 41.36
C PHE A 556 20.20 -11.97 40.87
N LYS A 557 19.87 -13.14 41.43
CA LYS A 557 18.63 -13.84 41.09
C LYS A 557 17.43 -13.11 41.72
N ASN A 558 16.38 -12.87 40.94
CA ASN A 558 15.18 -12.20 41.43
C ASN A 558 14.44 -13.02 42.51
N ASP A 559 14.44 -14.34 42.38
CA ASP A 559 13.73 -15.25 43.29
C ASP A 559 14.69 -16.30 43.84
N GLY A 560 14.55 -16.60 45.14
CA GLY A 560 15.32 -17.64 45.83
C GLY A 560 16.78 -17.30 46.14
N GLN A 561 17.24 -16.07 45.89
CA GLN A 561 18.55 -15.61 46.35
C GLN A 561 18.55 -15.51 47.87
N LYS A 562 19.53 -16.12 48.54
CA LYS A 562 19.64 -16.12 50.01
C LYS A 562 20.77 -15.24 50.55
N SER A 563 21.75 -14.90 49.71
CA SER A 563 22.94 -14.15 50.10
C SER A 563 23.44 -13.32 48.93
N LEU A 564 24.08 -12.18 49.21
CA LEU A 564 24.70 -11.29 48.24
C LEU A 564 26.20 -11.07 48.55
N VAL A 565 26.81 -11.97 49.30
CA VAL A 565 28.22 -11.85 49.73
C VAL A 565 29.14 -11.74 48.52
N ASN A 566 28.95 -12.57 47.50
CA ASN A 566 29.80 -12.58 46.31
C ASN A 566 29.70 -11.26 45.53
N GLU A 567 28.48 -10.76 45.35
CA GLU A 567 28.21 -9.51 44.65
C GLU A 567 28.86 -8.32 45.38
N PHE A 568 28.71 -8.23 46.71
CA PHE A 568 29.30 -7.15 47.51
C PHE A 568 30.82 -7.29 47.73
N ASP A 569 31.35 -8.51 47.81
CA ASP A 569 32.80 -8.74 47.85
C ASP A 569 33.48 -8.31 46.55
N THR A 570 32.80 -8.49 45.41
CA THR A 570 33.26 -7.98 44.11
C THR A 570 33.25 -6.46 44.06
N PHE A 571 32.17 -5.82 44.53
CA PHE A 571 32.07 -4.36 44.61
C PHE A 571 33.11 -3.69 45.50
N THR A 572 33.43 -4.33 46.63
CA THR A 572 34.31 -3.76 47.65
C THR A 572 35.75 -4.24 47.55
N GLY A 573 36.07 -5.03 46.52
CA GLY A 573 37.45 -5.39 46.19
C GLY A 573 38.11 -6.39 47.13
N LYS A 574 37.35 -7.21 47.87
CA LYS A 574 37.89 -8.33 48.68
C LYS A 574 38.57 -9.44 47.86
N LEU A 575 38.62 -9.29 46.54
CA LEU A 575 39.33 -10.15 45.60
C LEU A 575 40.66 -9.55 45.10
N GLN A 576 41.21 -8.49 45.73
CA GLN A 576 42.63 -8.22 45.56
C GLN A 576 43.46 -9.41 46.07
N ARG A 577 44.52 -9.75 45.35
CA ARG A 577 45.38 -10.90 45.62
C ARG A 577 46.24 -10.62 46.85
N ILE A 578 45.66 -10.72 48.03
CA ILE A 578 46.36 -10.68 49.31
C ILE A 578 47.33 -11.85 49.35
N SER A 579 48.55 -11.63 49.87
CA SER A 579 49.52 -12.71 50.05
C SER A 579 48.91 -13.81 50.94
N ALA A 580 49.27 -15.07 50.70
CA ALA A 580 48.77 -16.18 51.54
C ALA A 580 49.08 -15.97 53.04
N LYS A 581 50.12 -15.17 53.34
CA LYS A 581 50.54 -14.79 54.69
C LYS A 581 49.53 -13.87 55.37
N ASP A 582 49.09 -12.79 54.72
CA ASP A 582 48.18 -11.83 55.36
C ASP A 582 46.75 -12.38 55.47
N LYS A 583 46.34 -13.27 54.55
CA LYS A 583 45.11 -14.06 54.71
C LYS A 583 45.17 -15.01 55.91
N GLY A 584 46.34 -15.60 56.18
CA GLY A 584 46.57 -16.42 57.37
C GLY A 584 46.43 -15.61 58.66
N ILE A 585 47.04 -14.43 58.70
CA ILE A 585 47.02 -13.52 59.85
C ILE A 585 45.59 -13.02 60.17
N LEU A 586 44.84 -12.58 59.16
CA LEU A 586 43.44 -12.16 59.36
C LEU A 586 42.55 -13.29 59.91
N LYS A 587 42.81 -14.53 59.49
CA LYS A 587 42.08 -15.71 59.95
C LYS A 587 42.40 -16.08 61.41
N GLU A 588 43.65 -15.95 61.85
CA GLU A 588 44.05 -16.13 63.25
C GLU A 588 43.48 -15.04 64.17
N LEU A 589 43.47 -13.79 63.71
CA LEU A 589 42.97 -12.64 64.47
C LEU A 589 41.43 -12.52 64.50
N LYS A 590 40.71 -13.37 63.74
CA LYS A 590 39.25 -13.25 63.50
C LYS A 590 38.83 -11.88 62.96
N GLU A 591 39.74 -11.18 62.28
CA GLU A 591 39.49 -9.87 61.67
C GLU A 591 39.04 -10.02 60.22
N LYS A 592 38.21 -9.08 59.74
CA LYS A 592 37.68 -9.06 58.37
C LYS A 592 38.38 -7.97 57.55
N GLU A 593 38.58 -8.23 56.27
CA GLU A 593 39.10 -7.24 55.32
C GLU A 593 38.26 -5.96 55.32
N VAL A 594 38.92 -4.81 55.22
CA VAL A 594 38.28 -3.49 55.15
C VAL A 594 37.73 -3.28 53.73
N PRO A 595 36.41 -3.07 53.56
CA PRO A 595 35.81 -2.79 52.26
C PRO A 595 36.41 -1.54 51.58
N ILE A 596 36.71 -1.62 50.28
CA ILE A 596 37.17 -0.47 49.48
C ILE A 596 35.96 0.34 49.01
N HIS A 597 35.99 1.66 49.26
CA HIS A 597 34.93 2.60 48.88
C HIS A 597 35.40 3.56 47.78
N ASN A 598 35.63 3.05 46.58
CA ASN A 598 36.10 3.83 45.42
C ASN A 598 34.96 4.28 44.47
N PHE A 599 33.75 4.39 45.00
CA PHE A 599 32.53 4.77 44.30
C PHE A 599 31.74 5.80 45.11
N ASP A 600 30.86 6.55 44.44
CA ASP A 600 30.09 7.65 45.03
C ASP A 600 28.64 7.23 45.33
N ALA A 601 28.06 6.38 44.47
CA ALA A 601 26.68 5.90 44.61
C ALA A 601 26.50 4.48 44.06
N VAL A 602 25.44 3.81 44.52
CA VAL A 602 25.05 2.46 44.07
C VAL A 602 23.69 2.56 43.40
N PHE A 603 23.62 2.25 42.11
CA PHE A 603 22.36 2.07 41.41
C PHE A 603 21.86 0.64 41.58
N VAL A 604 20.59 0.48 41.94
CA VAL A 604 19.97 -0.80 42.22
C VAL A 604 18.69 -0.96 41.41
N ALA A 605 18.77 -1.73 40.32
CA ALA A 605 17.64 -1.99 39.42
C ALA A 605 16.95 -3.32 39.77
N ILE A 606 15.81 -3.24 40.47
CA ILE A 606 15.07 -4.43 40.91
C ILE A 606 13.79 -4.67 40.09
N GLY A 607 13.26 -3.65 39.42
CA GLY A 607 11.99 -3.71 38.71
C GLY A 607 10.85 -4.23 39.60
N SER A 608 10.02 -5.12 39.06
CA SER A 608 8.91 -5.74 39.81
C SER A 608 9.31 -6.63 41.00
N GLY A 609 10.60 -6.74 41.33
CA GLY A 609 11.10 -7.51 42.46
C GLY A 609 10.87 -6.83 43.82
N GLY A 610 10.55 -5.53 43.83
CA GLY A 610 10.01 -4.82 44.99
C GLY A 610 10.79 -4.96 46.31
N VAL A 611 10.06 -4.88 47.42
CA VAL A 611 10.63 -4.84 48.78
C VAL A 611 11.31 -6.14 49.20
N SER A 612 10.96 -7.28 48.59
CA SER A 612 11.59 -8.57 48.91
C SER A 612 13.08 -8.57 48.54
N ASN A 613 13.43 -8.05 47.35
CA ASN A 613 14.82 -7.87 46.93
C ASN A 613 15.55 -6.85 47.81
N LEU A 614 14.90 -5.73 48.13
CA LEU A 614 15.51 -4.68 48.97
C LEU A 614 15.80 -5.15 50.39
N SER A 615 14.91 -5.96 50.96
CA SER A 615 15.09 -6.54 52.30
C SER A 615 16.29 -7.51 52.37
N LEU A 616 16.70 -8.08 51.23
CA LEU A 616 17.94 -8.85 51.11
C LEU A 616 19.17 -7.95 50.93
N ILE A 617 19.04 -6.84 50.19
CA ILE A 617 20.15 -5.94 49.83
C ILE A 617 20.54 -5.03 50.99
N PHE A 618 19.59 -4.37 51.65
CA PHE A 618 19.89 -3.34 52.65
C PHE A 618 20.75 -3.79 53.83
N PRO A 619 20.62 -5.01 54.39
CA PRO A 619 21.52 -5.47 55.46
C PRO A 619 23.01 -5.41 55.08
N TYR A 620 23.34 -5.58 53.79
CA TYR A 620 24.72 -5.53 53.30
C TYR A 620 25.31 -4.12 53.38
N SER A 621 24.47 -3.07 53.40
CA SER A 621 24.97 -1.70 53.59
C SER A 621 25.74 -1.54 54.90
N ALA A 622 25.23 -2.09 56.02
CA ALA A 622 25.92 -2.04 57.30
C ALA A 622 27.12 -3.01 57.34
N VAL A 623 26.98 -4.22 56.79
CA VAL A 623 28.06 -5.23 56.77
C VAL A 623 29.30 -4.73 56.04
N TYR A 624 29.11 -3.97 54.96
CA TYR A 624 30.19 -3.44 54.13
C TYR A 624 30.51 -1.95 54.43
N LYS A 625 30.04 -1.38 55.55
CA LYS A 625 30.30 0.01 55.97
C LYS A 625 29.88 1.07 54.93
N MET A 626 28.78 0.81 54.24
CA MET A 626 28.22 1.65 53.17
C MET A 626 27.10 2.57 53.66
N GLU A 627 26.95 2.82 54.97
CA GLU A 627 25.79 3.55 55.51
C GLU A 627 25.70 5.01 55.03
N LYS A 628 26.84 5.59 54.64
CA LYS A 628 26.93 6.95 54.07
C LYS A 628 26.77 6.99 52.55
N THR A 629 26.78 5.83 51.89
CA THR A 629 26.65 5.72 50.42
C THR A 629 25.23 6.07 50.00
N THR A 630 25.09 6.76 48.88
CA THR A 630 23.77 7.01 48.29
C THR A 630 23.31 5.81 47.47
N PHE A 631 22.13 5.29 47.79
CA PHE A 631 21.48 4.26 47.00
C PHE A 631 20.46 4.89 46.04
N LEU A 632 20.60 4.58 44.77
CA LEU A 632 19.75 5.06 43.68
C LEU A 632 18.85 3.91 43.22
N GLY A 633 17.54 4.06 43.30
CA GLY A 633 16.56 3.01 42.99
C GLY A 633 15.71 3.30 41.76
N ASP A 634 15.25 2.24 41.09
CA ASP A 634 14.22 2.36 40.06
C ASP A 634 12.80 2.39 40.66
N ASN A 635 11.77 2.53 39.82
CA ASN A 635 10.36 2.57 40.24
C ASN A 635 9.89 1.34 41.03
N GLY A 636 10.60 0.21 40.93
CA GLY A 636 10.35 -0.96 41.77
C GLY A 636 10.46 -0.70 43.27
N TRP A 637 11.12 0.39 43.67
CA TRP A 637 11.25 0.82 45.06
C TRP A 637 9.99 1.49 45.62
N ASN A 638 9.10 1.99 44.77
CA ASN A 638 7.89 2.70 45.18
C ASN A 638 6.79 1.73 45.64
N ASP A 639 7.04 1.10 46.78
CA ASP A 639 6.20 0.09 47.38
C ASP A 639 5.83 0.54 48.80
N ALA A 640 4.55 0.43 49.15
CA ALA A 640 4.04 0.80 50.48
C ALA A 640 4.74 0.03 51.62
N ALA A 641 5.33 -1.14 51.34
CA ALA A 641 6.09 -1.92 52.31
C ALA A 641 7.54 -1.43 52.50
N LEU A 642 8.07 -0.55 51.63
CA LEU A 642 9.48 -0.10 51.69
C LEU A 642 9.87 0.47 53.06
N PRO A 643 9.07 1.34 53.72
CA PRO A 643 9.44 1.87 55.04
C PRO A 643 9.64 0.80 56.13
N TYR A 644 9.13 -0.41 55.91
CA TYR A 644 9.23 -1.55 56.82
C TYR A 644 10.26 -2.58 56.36
N ALA A 645 11.00 -2.31 55.27
CA ALA A 645 12.00 -3.21 54.72
C ALA A 645 13.11 -3.51 55.74
N HIS A 646 13.48 -4.79 55.84
CA HIS A 646 14.55 -5.22 56.73
C HIS A 646 15.89 -4.60 56.32
N GLY A 647 16.65 -4.07 57.28
CA GLY A 647 17.96 -3.44 57.02
C GLY A 647 17.91 -2.00 56.52
N LEU A 648 16.72 -1.42 56.23
CA LEU A 648 16.58 -0.04 55.73
C LEU A 648 17.26 1.00 56.63
N ARG A 649 17.25 0.79 57.96
CA ARG A 649 17.91 1.68 58.93
C ARG A 649 19.42 1.83 58.69
N GLY A 650 20.05 0.85 58.02
CA GLY A 650 21.45 0.91 57.61
C GLY A 650 21.72 1.83 56.42
N VAL A 651 20.69 2.23 55.67
CA VAL A 651 20.80 3.08 54.48
C VAL A 651 20.34 4.50 54.82
N LYS A 652 21.29 5.42 55.02
CA LYS A 652 20.96 6.81 55.41
C LYS A 652 20.52 7.69 54.25
N LYS A 653 20.96 7.39 53.03
CA LYS A 653 20.67 8.16 51.81
C LYS A 653 20.14 7.23 50.74
N LEU A 654 18.87 7.38 50.40
CA LEU A 654 18.26 6.68 49.28
C LEU A 654 17.38 7.63 48.49
N VAL A 655 17.44 7.52 47.18
CA VAL A 655 16.59 8.26 46.24
C VAL A 655 16.18 7.30 45.14
N PHE A 656 14.91 7.30 44.76
CA PHE A 656 14.40 6.47 43.68
C PHE A 656 13.42 7.27 42.83
N VAL A 657 13.08 6.76 41.66
CA VAL A 657 12.20 7.46 40.70
C VAL A 657 10.91 6.71 40.47
N ASP A 658 9.80 7.42 40.28
CA ASP A 658 8.57 6.86 39.72
C ASP A 658 7.78 7.96 38.98
N THR A 659 6.94 7.56 38.05
CA THR A 659 5.98 8.44 37.37
C THR A 659 4.64 8.52 38.10
N PHE A 660 4.32 7.53 38.94
CA PHE A 660 3.06 7.47 39.67
C PHE A 660 3.28 7.53 41.18
N PHE A 661 2.71 8.55 41.83
CA PHE A 661 2.84 8.76 43.27
C PHE A 661 1.44 8.99 43.88
N PRO A 662 0.81 7.94 44.48
CA PRO A 662 -0.56 8.02 44.98
C PRO A 662 -0.79 9.10 46.04
N GLN A 663 0.26 9.52 46.76
CA GLN A 663 0.14 10.51 47.84
C GLN A 663 0.19 11.95 47.34
N ASP A 664 0.15 12.17 46.01
CA ASP A 664 -0.01 13.50 45.43
C ASP A 664 -1.31 14.18 45.90
N ASN A 665 -1.20 15.47 46.24
CA ASN A 665 -2.36 16.26 46.68
C ASN A 665 -3.04 17.02 45.52
N THR A 666 -2.85 16.56 44.27
CA THR A 666 -3.49 17.17 43.11
C THR A 666 -4.98 16.84 43.08
N HIS A 667 -5.81 17.75 42.57
CA HIS A 667 -7.26 17.52 42.48
C HIS A 667 -7.59 16.24 41.69
N ALA A 668 -6.89 15.99 40.58
CA ALA A 668 -7.04 14.79 39.77
C ALA A 668 -6.73 13.51 40.58
N MET A 669 -5.62 13.48 41.33
CA MET A 669 -5.26 12.33 42.16
C MET A 669 -6.30 12.09 43.26
N GLN A 670 -6.71 13.13 43.97
CA GLN A 670 -7.72 13.04 45.03
C GLN A 670 -9.08 12.57 44.48
N GLN A 671 -9.42 12.93 43.25
CA GLN A 671 -10.61 12.40 42.59
C GLN A 671 -10.46 10.90 42.27
N LEU A 672 -9.33 10.48 41.71
CA LEU A 672 -9.05 9.07 41.44
C LEU A 672 -9.10 8.24 42.71
N LEU A 673 -8.43 8.65 43.79
CA LEU A 673 -8.42 7.95 45.07
C LEU A 673 -9.83 7.78 45.63
N ARG A 674 -10.63 8.86 45.66
CA ARG A 674 -12.02 8.80 46.14
C ARG A 674 -12.88 7.84 45.31
N LEU A 675 -12.76 7.89 43.98
CA LEU A 675 -13.51 7.00 43.09
C LEU A 675 -13.07 5.54 43.26
N HIS A 676 -11.77 5.32 43.32
CA HIS A 676 -11.16 4.01 43.48
C HIS A 676 -11.60 3.36 44.79
N GLU A 677 -11.51 4.08 45.90
CA GLU A 677 -11.98 3.62 47.21
C GLU A 677 -13.49 3.36 47.18
N ARG A 678 -14.30 4.33 46.75
CA ARG A 678 -15.77 4.19 46.70
C ARG A 678 -16.21 2.96 45.91
N ILE A 679 -15.50 2.62 44.83
CA ILE A 679 -15.87 1.53 43.94
C ILE A 679 -15.31 0.18 44.41
N LEU A 680 -14.11 0.14 44.97
CA LEU A 680 -13.39 -1.10 45.23
C LEU A 680 -13.23 -1.44 46.72
N TYR A 681 -13.65 -0.59 47.68
CA TYR A 681 -13.43 -0.84 49.12
C TYR A 681 -13.97 -2.18 49.65
N ARG A 682 -15.00 -2.76 49.02
CA ARG A 682 -15.56 -4.08 49.42
C ARG A 682 -14.81 -5.28 48.83
N HIS A 683 -13.81 -5.06 47.98
CA HIS A 683 -13.03 -6.15 47.42
C HIS A 683 -12.11 -6.71 48.50
N GLN A 684 -12.04 -8.04 48.59
CA GLN A 684 -11.05 -8.70 49.44
C GLN A 684 -9.66 -8.27 49.00
N ASN A 685 -8.83 -7.84 49.95
CA ASN A 685 -7.48 -7.30 49.71
C ASN A 685 -7.47 -6.02 48.86
N TYR A 686 -8.32 -5.04 49.20
CA TYR A 686 -8.27 -3.71 48.60
C TYR A 686 -6.84 -3.14 48.66
N LEU A 687 -6.25 -2.94 47.48
CA LEU A 687 -5.01 -2.21 47.27
C LEU A 687 -5.38 -0.88 46.61
N GLY A 688 -4.59 0.16 46.84
CA GLY A 688 -4.77 1.46 46.16
C GLY A 688 -4.62 1.35 44.64
N PRO A 689 -4.88 2.45 43.89
CA PRO A 689 -4.66 2.47 42.45
C PRO A 689 -3.21 2.12 42.09
N THR A 690 -3.03 1.42 40.98
CA THR A 690 -1.72 1.04 40.45
C THR A 690 -1.31 1.95 39.29
N PRO A 691 -0.06 1.87 38.80
CA PRO A 691 0.34 2.60 37.59
C PRO A 691 -0.54 2.30 36.37
N TYR A 692 -0.97 1.05 36.17
CA TYR A 692 -1.84 0.70 35.05
C TYR A 692 -3.27 1.22 35.21
N THR A 693 -3.79 1.30 36.43
CA THR A 693 -5.02 2.04 36.72
C THR A 693 -4.86 3.51 36.32
N ALA A 694 -3.75 4.14 36.69
CA ALA A 694 -3.48 5.55 36.42
C ALA A 694 -3.28 5.85 34.92
N TYR A 695 -2.50 5.03 34.19
CA TYR A 695 -2.29 5.21 32.75
C TYR A 695 -3.58 5.07 31.95
N ALA A 696 -4.40 4.07 32.28
CA ALA A 696 -5.67 3.87 31.61
C ALA A 696 -6.67 5.01 31.94
N TYR A 697 -6.70 5.46 33.20
CA TYR A 697 -7.49 6.63 33.62
C TYR A 697 -7.10 7.88 32.83
N ASP A 698 -5.82 8.24 32.84
CA ASP A 698 -5.31 9.42 32.14
C ASP A 698 -5.56 9.33 30.63
N THR A 699 -5.37 8.15 30.02
CA THR A 699 -5.63 7.95 28.59
C THR A 699 -7.07 8.28 28.21
N LEU A 700 -8.04 7.77 28.99
CA LEU A 700 -9.43 8.04 28.71
C LEU A 700 -9.80 9.50 29.00
N MET A 701 -9.28 10.08 30.08
CA MET A 701 -9.49 11.49 30.41
C MET A 701 -8.95 12.44 29.32
N ILE A 702 -7.77 12.15 28.76
CA ILE A 702 -7.20 12.87 27.62
C ILE A 702 -8.17 12.82 26.43
N LEU A 703 -8.58 11.61 26.02
CA LEU A 703 -9.48 11.45 24.88
C LEU A 703 -10.79 12.20 25.10
N MET A 704 -11.40 12.06 26.28
CA MET A 704 -12.65 12.74 26.60
C MET A 704 -12.53 14.26 26.59
N HIS A 705 -11.41 14.78 27.10
CA HIS A 705 -11.13 16.21 27.09
C HIS A 705 -11.01 16.75 25.66
N LEU A 706 -10.17 16.11 24.83
CA LEU A 706 -9.95 16.56 23.45
C LEU A 706 -11.22 16.47 22.60
N LEU A 707 -12.01 15.42 22.78
CA LEU A 707 -13.23 15.16 22.00
C LEU A 707 -14.45 15.98 22.44
N ASN A 708 -14.33 16.77 23.52
CA ASN A 708 -15.32 17.80 23.83
C ASN A 708 -15.30 18.95 22.81
N ASP A 709 -14.19 19.16 22.09
CA ASP A 709 -14.15 20.05 20.94
C ASP A 709 -14.64 19.29 19.69
N GLU A 710 -15.71 19.79 19.06
CA GLU A 710 -16.28 19.22 17.84
C GLU A 710 -15.26 19.14 16.69
N LYS A 711 -14.25 20.01 16.69
CA LYS A 711 -13.17 19.99 15.69
C LYS A 711 -12.33 18.73 15.76
N ASN A 712 -12.27 18.06 16.90
CA ASN A 712 -11.46 16.87 17.12
C ASN A 712 -12.22 15.56 16.85
N GLN A 713 -13.46 15.61 16.38
CA GLN A 713 -14.35 14.46 16.26
C GLN A 713 -14.17 13.64 14.97
N SER A 714 -13.02 13.75 14.33
CA SER A 714 -12.57 12.86 13.24
C SER A 714 -11.29 12.13 13.66
N HIS A 715 -10.99 10.99 13.04
CA HIS A 715 -9.76 10.26 13.32
C HIS A 715 -8.49 11.10 13.08
N TRP A 716 -8.50 11.89 12.00
CA TRP A 716 -7.36 12.75 11.63
C TRP A 716 -7.22 13.94 12.60
N ASP A 717 -8.32 14.58 12.95
CA ASP A 717 -8.29 15.75 13.82
C ASP A 717 -7.93 15.36 15.25
N LEU A 718 -8.48 14.26 15.76
CA LEU A 718 -8.09 13.70 17.07
C LEU A 718 -6.60 13.35 17.10
N ARG A 719 -6.07 12.73 16.03
CA ARG A 719 -4.64 12.44 15.91
C ARG A 719 -3.80 13.70 16.06
N ASN A 720 -4.16 14.80 15.38
CA ASN A 720 -3.41 16.05 15.49
C ASN A 720 -3.60 16.71 16.85
N ALA A 721 -4.79 16.64 17.42
CA ALA A 721 -5.07 17.14 18.76
C ALA A 721 -4.19 16.43 19.80
N LEU A 722 -3.97 15.12 19.67
CA LEU A 722 -3.06 14.35 20.53
C LEU A 722 -1.60 14.79 20.39
N VAL A 723 -1.12 15.03 19.17
CA VAL A 723 0.26 15.49 18.92
C VAL A 723 0.49 16.92 19.42
N ASN A 724 -0.50 17.80 19.27
CA ASN A 724 -0.42 19.20 19.69
C ASN A 724 -0.89 19.42 21.14
N MET A 725 -1.16 18.34 21.87
CA MET A 725 -1.62 18.44 23.25
C MET A 725 -0.44 18.78 24.16
N ASP A 726 -0.52 19.97 24.76
CA ASP A 726 0.47 20.44 25.72
C ASP A 726 -0.09 20.41 27.15
N ASN A 727 0.71 19.87 28.06
CA ASN A 727 0.54 20.04 29.52
C ASN A 727 -0.84 19.61 30.07
N PHE A 728 -1.37 18.45 29.64
CA PHE A 728 -2.59 17.89 30.20
C PHE A 728 -2.38 17.42 31.64
N SER A 729 -3.05 18.03 32.61
CA SER A 729 -2.91 17.67 34.03
C SER A 729 -3.67 16.38 34.37
N GLY A 730 -2.96 15.25 34.39
CA GLY A 730 -3.46 13.94 34.78
C GLY A 730 -3.07 13.50 36.20
N VAL A 731 -3.39 12.26 36.55
CA VAL A 731 -2.98 11.65 37.83
C VAL A 731 -1.52 11.21 37.83
N THR A 732 -0.92 11.04 36.65
CA THR A 732 0.51 10.73 36.48
C THR A 732 1.36 11.98 36.20
N GLY A 733 0.85 13.14 36.59
CA GLY A 733 1.48 14.44 36.35
C GLY A 733 0.97 15.12 35.08
N ASN A 734 1.73 16.11 34.62
CA ASN A 734 1.43 16.80 33.38
C ASN A 734 1.90 15.96 32.17
N LEU A 735 1.00 15.77 31.21
CA LEU A 735 1.14 14.86 30.09
C LEU A 735 1.14 15.62 28.76
N SER A 736 2.04 15.23 27.86
CA SER A 736 1.97 15.55 26.43
C SER A 736 2.43 14.33 25.63
N PHE A 737 2.25 14.35 24.31
CA PHE A 737 2.86 13.35 23.42
C PHE A 737 3.95 14.03 22.60
N ASP A 738 5.08 13.36 22.38
CA ASP A 738 6.05 13.85 21.41
C ASP A 738 5.59 13.54 19.97
N GLU A 739 6.34 14.05 18.99
CA GLU A 739 6.07 13.85 17.57
C GLU A 739 6.01 12.38 17.16
N LYS A 740 6.66 11.49 17.92
CA LYS A 740 6.65 10.04 17.66
C LYS A 740 5.41 9.37 18.24
N GLY A 741 4.62 10.06 19.07
CA GLY A 741 3.48 9.49 19.79
C GLY A 741 3.85 8.89 21.15
N GLU A 742 5.05 9.15 21.65
CA GLU A 742 5.48 8.69 22.97
C GLU A 742 5.14 9.74 24.03
N VAL A 743 4.49 9.30 25.10
CA VAL A 743 4.11 10.18 26.21
C VAL A 743 5.32 10.83 26.90
N GLN A 744 5.22 12.13 27.11
CA GLN A 744 6.10 12.92 27.94
C GLN A 744 5.38 13.23 29.25
N ARG A 745 6.07 13.00 30.37
CA ARG A 745 5.58 13.34 31.71
C ARG A 745 6.75 13.51 32.66
N GLU A 746 6.51 14.24 33.74
CA GLU A 746 7.48 14.42 34.81
C GLU A 746 7.76 13.09 35.53
N ILE A 747 9.05 12.81 35.77
CA ILE A 747 9.48 11.69 36.61
C ILE A 747 9.79 12.26 37.99
N LYS A 748 9.18 11.68 39.02
CA LYS A 748 9.30 12.17 40.39
C LYS A 748 10.44 11.48 41.10
N LEU A 749 11.30 12.27 41.74
CA LEU A 749 12.30 11.77 42.68
C LEU A 749 11.65 11.58 44.05
N LEU A 750 11.78 10.38 44.61
CA LEU A 750 11.16 9.94 45.86
C LEU A 750 12.24 9.50 46.86
N THR A 751 11.90 9.62 48.14
CA THR A 751 12.75 9.18 49.25
C THR A 751 11.88 8.66 50.40
N VAL A 752 12.49 7.91 51.32
CA VAL A 752 11.87 7.60 52.61
C VAL A 752 12.33 8.61 53.65
N ARG A 753 11.40 9.35 54.26
CA ARG A 753 11.66 10.20 55.44
C ARG A 753 10.58 9.97 56.48
N ARG A 754 10.98 9.92 57.76
CA ARG A 754 10.06 9.70 58.90
C ARG A 754 9.13 8.49 58.71
N GLY A 755 9.64 7.41 58.10
CA GLY A 755 8.89 6.18 57.84
C GLY A 755 7.82 6.27 56.75
N LYS A 756 7.86 7.30 55.88
CA LYS A 756 6.94 7.45 54.75
C LYS A 756 7.69 7.73 53.46
N ILE A 757 7.17 7.22 52.35
CA ILE A 757 7.60 7.65 51.02
C ILE A 757 7.04 9.04 50.77
N GLN A 758 7.89 9.95 50.33
CA GLN A 758 7.53 11.31 49.98
C GLN A 758 8.39 11.81 48.82
N MET A 759 7.95 12.87 48.15
CA MET A 759 8.76 13.54 47.15
C MET A 759 10.06 14.04 47.77
N PHE A 760 11.15 13.87 47.03
CA PHE A 760 12.48 14.28 47.44
C PHE A 760 12.67 15.79 47.26
N LYS A 761 12.16 16.32 46.14
CA LYS A 761 12.02 17.75 45.83
C LYS A 761 10.57 18.02 45.43
#